data_AF-A0A9E1UTE3-F1
#
_entry.id   AF-A0A9E1UTE3-F1
#
_cell.length_a   1.000
_cell.length_b   1.000
_cell.length_c   1.000
_cell.angle_alpha   90.00
_cell.angle_beta   90.00
_cell.angle_gamma   90.00
#
_symmetry.space_group_name_H-M   'P 1'
#
loop_
_entity.id
_entity.type
_entity.pdbx_description
1 polymer ?
#
loop_
_entity_poly.entity_id
_entity_poly.type
_entity_poly.pdbx_seq_one_letter_code
_entity_poly.pdbx_strand_id
1 'polypeptide(L)'
;MNDRKAKGTLVSTLFTGNCRGNAVRGKGRRLPVPWLLATGWVLLAFAVPVPAAPADDTSLVLVSTTAPDSVPEALKPFFGGRYRRADGRLIDQIRVPGRPPRPGRAPVAPATFSRSSVTITGVPSFIWTYGCSPTVAGMLCGLLDRGNYANLYTGSVNGGVCPLTNAPWGGSGTGEGAEGECSFVASHQGVDGRSTRGHVEDYWDEYGSLQDPYYGNWTPHNLPGQGDCLADFMGTSQFYPGDLQVEDGFTVLYYDGQTPYTHGAFGDGTYGVKLFMESRGYRVESYFNQYTAVPGGGRDDGFTFAQYKAEIDAGRPVFLHVVGHSMLGIGYDDATEKVYLHDTWNYGVNEMTWGGSYDNMDLYAVSVIRMKPGDAPPGDLYSGGSGTASAPYLIASKEDLLALRDSPSDYHRHFRVTADIDLAGETFSDALLAPDTDSSNDVFDGVKFSGTLDGGGYVIRNLAIDTVGAAGDYLGLFGFLEGGGREVVTNLGLAGGSVTGGDGSRYLGALCGYNWSGTIDGCHATVAVSGGVGSQGVGGLCGTNWMGTLVGCYATGTVSGGANSKYVGGLCGENTSDLYGYPGAVIQNCYATGAVSAGDGSASVGGLCGDNYESGISGSYAEGRVTAGIDDSRETGGLCGSDTRGEIDGCHATGNVIGDWMVGGLCGSSQAASNCYATGTVDGYQTVGGLCGLNDGTIRNCYATGAVSGVGYGYFGGLCGDKNGGEVTDCHASGTVTGGAFSSHIGGLCGRSRAPATIGTSYATGAVSGGAFSYYLGGFCGLNGSATVTPFVSTIHDCYARGDVTGGVNSEEIGGFCGRNETLDTLRNCYSTGEVNGSALLGGFCGSNAGVVAACFWDTTTSDMGTSAGGSGAVGKTTGLLQVGSTFVGAGWDFSMETGAWKMPQGAPDYPVLAWEPELHMLDLARGWTLVSLPIEPVDPAVEAILGGGRSRAGEGRAESLVYASNWAGGGGYALVTEMHACVGYWVYVAVAEQIWVVGTRVSQESLPLIDGWSLHGVNAEYAVPTDARIQGIYLWNAGTLRYELPVGVLKPGFGYWFLSDGSGTVALEGVVR
;
A
#
# COMPACT_ATOMS: atom_id res chain seq x y z
N MET A 1 1.28 -41.59 30.00
CA MET A 1 0.62 -42.54 30.92
C MET A 1 -0.74 -41.97 31.33
N ASN A 2 -1.79 -42.80 31.31
CA ASN A 2 -3.11 -42.67 31.95
C ASN A 2 -4.12 -41.59 31.46
N ASP A 3 -4.82 -41.94 30.39
CA ASP A 3 -6.28 -42.09 30.24
C ASP A 3 -7.21 -41.71 31.43
N ARG A 4 -8.20 -40.80 31.21
CA ARG A 4 -9.64 -41.02 31.52
C ARG A 4 -10.59 -39.87 31.11
N LYS A 5 -11.71 -40.33 30.55
CA LYS A 5 -12.92 -39.69 29.99
C LYS A 5 -13.84 -38.95 30.97
N ALA A 6 -14.58 -37.94 30.48
CA ALA A 6 -16.06 -37.73 30.57
C ALA A 6 -16.43 -36.43 29.80
N LYS A 7 -17.17 -36.42 28.67
CA LYS A 7 -18.61 -36.65 28.35
C LYS A 7 -19.63 -35.67 28.98
N GLY A 8 -20.40 -34.97 28.11
CA GLY A 8 -21.77 -34.47 28.36
C GLY A 8 -22.05 -33.02 27.90
N THR A 9 -22.29 -32.70 26.61
CA THR A 9 -23.58 -32.65 25.84
C THR A 9 -24.61 -31.61 26.34
N LEU A 10 -25.04 -30.58 25.58
CA LEU A 10 -26.23 -30.46 24.70
C LEU A 10 -26.40 -28.95 24.37
N VAL A 11 -26.80 -28.40 23.21
CA VAL A 11 -28.03 -28.50 22.37
C VAL A 11 -27.69 -27.78 21.02
N SER A 12 -27.70 -28.41 19.83
CA SER A 12 -28.80 -28.53 18.83
C SER A 12 -29.19 -27.17 18.16
N THR A 13 -29.38 -26.98 16.83
CA THR A 13 -29.79 -27.89 15.73
C THR A 13 -29.76 -27.19 14.33
N LEU A 14 -29.35 -27.94 13.29
CA LEU A 14 -29.92 -28.09 11.91
C LEU A 14 -29.78 -26.98 10.83
N PHE A 15 -29.64 -27.21 9.50
CA PHE A 15 -29.96 -28.32 8.54
C PHE A 15 -28.98 -28.23 7.31
N THR A 16 -28.18 -29.26 6.96
CA THR A 16 -28.29 -30.31 5.89
C THR A 16 -27.70 -30.04 4.49
N GLY A 17 -27.01 -31.07 3.95
CA GLY A 17 -26.82 -31.26 2.51
C GLY A 17 -25.82 -32.36 2.13
N ASN A 18 -26.31 -33.58 1.88
CA ASN A 18 -25.57 -34.83 1.71
C ASN A 18 -24.63 -34.94 0.49
N CYS A 19 -23.54 -35.69 0.70
CA CYS A 19 -22.70 -36.34 -0.30
C CYS A 19 -23.31 -37.63 -0.88
N ARG A 20 -23.14 -37.83 -2.19
CA ARG A 20 -22.97 -39.11 -2.94
C ARG A 20 -22.24 -38.69 -4.23
N GLY A 21 -21.19 -39.31 -4.77
CA GLY A 21 -20.63 -40.65 -4.70
C GLY A 21 -20.23 -41.01 -6.14
N ASN A 22 -19.00 -41.50 -6.39
CA ASN A 22 -18.58 -42.40 -7.50
C ASN A 22 -17.04 -42.47 -7.53
N ALA A 23 -16.43 -43.59 -7.12
CA ALA A 23 -16.15 -44.79 -7.92
C ALA A 23 -14.78 -44.75 -8.63
N VAL A 24 -13.75 -45.20 -7.89
CA VAL A 24 -12.40 -45.49 -8.39
C VAL A 24 -12.41 -46.77 -9.22
N ARG A 25 -11.96 -46.70 -10.48
CA ARG A 25 -11.56 -47.87 -11.29
C ARG A 25 -10.03 -47.97 -11.29
N GLY A 26 -9.50 -49.07 -10.78
CA GLY A 26 -8.07 -49.37 -10.78
C GLY A 26 -7.58 -50.01 -12.07
N LYS A 27 -6.29 -49.77 -12.37
CA LYS A 27 -5.28 -50.64 -13.01
C LYS A 27 -3.93 -50.03 -12.54
N GLY A 28 -3.01 -50.67 -11.84
CA GLY A 28 -2.56 -52.05 -11.88
C GLY A 28 -1.26 -52.13 -12.71
N ARG A 29 -0.08 -51.93 -12.10
CA ARG A 29 1.19 -52.53 -12.55
C ARG A 29 2.28 -52.47 -11.47
N ARG A 30 3.05 -53.57 -11.43
CA ARG A 30 3.96 -54.05 -10.38
C ARG A 30 5.42 -53.60 -10.62
N LEU A 31 6.13 -53.30 -9.51
CA LEU A 31 7.53 -53.64 -9.13
C LEU A 31 8.68 -53.24 -10.09
N PRO A 32 9.97 -53.12 -9.66
CA PRO A 32 10.59 -53.68 -8.45
C PRO A 32 11.57 -52.77 -7.66
N VAL A 33 11.92 -53.25 -6.45
CA VAL A 33 13.10 -52.86 -5.66
C VAL A 33 14.34 -53.63 -6.16
N PRO A 34 15.54 -53.03 -6.15
CA PRO A 34 16.71 -53.78 -5.73
C PRO A 34 17.66 -53.06 -4.73
N TRP A 35 18.10 -53.91 -3.81
CA TRP A 35 19.20 -54.00 -2.84
C TRP A 35 20.53 -53.21 -3.00
N LEU A 36 21.07 -52.82 -1.81
CA LEU A 36 22.50 -52.77 -1.32
C LEU A 36 23.50 -51.78 -1.98
N LEU A 37 24.42 -51.07 -1.31
CA LEU A 37 25.30 -51.35 -0.17
C LEU A 37 25.89 -50.04 0.40
N ALA A 38 26.32 -50.12 1.66
CA ALA A 38 26.99 -49.09 2.45
C ALA A 38 28.42 -48.75 1.98
N THR A 39 28.85 -47.51 2.22
CA THR A 39 30.20 -47.18 2.73
C THR A 39 30.07 -46.00 3.69
N GLY A 40 30.61 -46.11 4.90
CA GLY A 40 30.62 -45.04 5.90
C GLY A 40 32.03 -44.51 6.13
N TRP A 41 32.14 -43.31 6.71
CA TRP A 41 33.23 -42.91 7.58
C TRP A 41 32.71 -41.92 8.63
N VAL A 42 33.12 -42.19 9.87
CA VAL A 42 32.86 -41.44 11.10
C VAL A 42 33.77 -40.21 11.13
N LEU A 43 33.24 -39.05 11.54
CA LEU A 43 34.03 -37.94 12.05
C LEU A 43 33.46 -37.49 13.40
N LEU A 44 34.30 -37.62 14.42
CA LEU A 44 34.06 -37.12 15.78
C LEU A 44 33.84 -35.61 15.75
N ALA A 45 32.73 -35.15 16.32
CA ALA A 45 32.63 -33.79 16.86
C ALA A 45 32.44 -33.90 18.38
N PHE A 46 33.37 -33.31 19.12
CA PHE A 46 33.26 -33.11 20.55
C PHE A 46 32.02 -32.26 20.84
N ALA A 47 31.03 -32.82 21.53
CA ALA A 47 29.96 -32.05 22.13
C ALA A 47 30.53 -31.24 23.29
N VAL A 48 30.80 -29.96 23.05
CA VAL A 48 30.79 -28.96 24.12
C VAL A 48 29.31 -28.70 24.41
N PRO A 49 28.82 -28.85 25.66
CA PRO A 49 27.48 -28.42 25.99
C PRO A 49 27.44 -26.90 25.90
N VAL A 50 26.85 -26.36 24.83
CA VAL A 50 26.36 -24.99 24.84
C VAL A 50 25.11 -25.00 25.73
N PRO A 51 25.03 -24.18 26.80
CA PRO A 51 23.79 -24.06 27.56
C PRO A 51 22.69 -23.57 26.62
N ALA A 52 21.55 -24.24 26.62
CA ALA A 52 20.37 -23.78 25.91
C ALA A 52 20.05 -22.34 26.35
N ALA A 53 19.90 -21.43 25.39
CA ALA A 53 19.31 -20.12 25.65
C ALA A 53 17.90 -20.34 26.23
N PRO A 54 17.50 -19.65 27.31
CA PRO A 54 16.15 -19.78 27.85
C PRO A 54 15.14 -19.23 26.84
N ALA A 55 14.08 -20.00 26.58
CA ALA A 55 12.95 -19.57 25.78
C ALA A 55 12.25 -18.37 26.45
N ASP A 56 11.99 -17.32 25.66
CA ASP A 56 11.13 -16.20 26.05
C ASP A 56 9.69 -16.70 26.14
N ASP A 57 9.19 -16.88 27.37
CA ASP A 57 7.87 -17.44 27.67
C ASP A 57 6.86 -16.30 27.86
N THR A 58 6.10 -15.98 26.82
CA THR A 58 5.11 -14.88 26.81
C THR A 58 3.80 -15.23 27.52
N SER A 59 3.67 -16.42 28.12
CA SER A 59 2.39 -16.92 28.66
C SER A 59 2.40 -17.04 30.21
N LEU A 60 2.23 -15.92 30.91
CA LEU A 60 1.99 -15.93 32.36
C LEU A 60 0.50 -16.05 32.68
N VAL A 61 0.13 -17.08 33.45
CA VAL A 61 -1.26 -17.27 33.92
C VAL A 61 -1.37 -16.82 35.37
N LEU A 62 -2.24 -15.86 35.67
CA LEU A 62 -2.52 -15.41 37.04
C LEU A 62 -3.11 -16.56 37.87
N VAL A 63 -2.50 -16.85 39.02
CA VAL A 63 -2.90 -17.93 39.95
C VAL A 63 -3.57 -17.37 41.20
N SER A 64 -3.09 -16.23 41.71
CA SER A 64 -3.63 -15.59 42.92
C SER A 64 -3.30 -14.10 42.92
N THR A 65 -4.25 -13.26 43.32
CA THR A 65 -4.03 -11.84 43.63
C THR A 65 -3.69 -11.60 45.10
N THR A 66 -3.95 -12.59 45.97
CA THR A 66 -3.61 -12.52 47.40
C THR A 66 -2.19 -13.00 47.64
N ALA A 67 -1.43 -12.23 48.42
CA ALA A 67 -0.07 -12.58 48.81
C ALA A 67 -0.04 -13.86 49.66
N PRO A 68 0.73 -14.88 49.28
CA PRO A 68 0.87 -16.13 50.02
C PRO A 68 1.83 -15.98 51.21
N ASP A 69 1.77 -16.90 52.17
CA ASP A 69 2.63 -16.88 53.37
C ASP A 69 4.14 -16.91 53.07
N SER A 70 4.53 -17.36 51.87
CA SER A 70 5.92 -17.35 51.40
C SER A 70 6.45 -15.96 51.03
N VAL A 71 5.58 -14.95 50.96
CA VAL A 71 5.94 -13.54 50.75
C VAL A 71 6.04 -12.86 52.12
N PRO A 72 7.19 -12.23 52.45
CA PRO A 72 7.36 -11.50 53.71
C PRO A 72 6.24 -10.49 53.99
N GLU A 73 5.83 -10.37 55.25
CA GLU A 73 4.70 -9.52 55.66
C GLU A 73 4.85 -8.06 55.19
N ALA A 74 6.07 -7.53 55.27
CA ALA A 74 6.39 -6.16 54.84
C ALA A 74 6.23 -5.94 53.32
N LEU A 75 6.27 -7.01 52.51
CA LEU A 75 6.12 -6.95 51.05
C LEU A 75 4.69 -7.18 50.57
N LYS A 76 3.80 -7.69 51.43
CA LYS A 76 2.40 -7.97 51.05
C LYS A 76 1.66 -6.74 50.48
N PRO A 77 1.89 -5.49 50.96
CA PRO A 77 1.28 -4.30 50.35
C PRO A 77 1.71 -4.05 48.89
N PHE A 78 2.87 -4.55 48.49
CA PHE A 78 3.47 -4.35 47.16
C PHE A 78 3.27 -5.57 46.24
N PHE A 79 2.55 -6.59 46.70
CA PHE A 79 2.34 -7.82 45.95
C PHE A 79 1.34 -7.61 44.82
N GLY A 80 1.79 -7.81 43.58
CA GLY A 80 0.97 -7.63 42.38
C GLY A 80 0.16 -8.86 42.00
N GLY A 81 0.69 -10.04 42.27
CA GLY A 81 0.05 -11.31 41.95
C GLY A 81 1.06 -12.46 41.90
N ARG A 82 0.56 -13.69 42.01
CA ARG A 82 1.32 -14.92 41.76
C ARG A 82 0.91 -15.48 40.41
N TYR A 83 1.89 -15.76 39.57
CA TYR A 83 1.68 -16.26 38.22
C TYR A 83 2.29 -17.64 38.04
N ARG A 84 1.72 -18.43 37.14
CA ARG A 84 2.22 -19.73 36.69
C ARG A 84 2.79 -19.58 35.30
N ARG A 85 4.02 -20.05 35.13
CA ARG A 85 4.74 -20.13 33.85
C ARG A 85 4.35 -21.37 33.06
N ALA A 86 4.70 -21.43 31.77
CA ALA A 86 4.46 -22.60 30.94
C ALA A 86 5.19 -23.85 31.44
N ASP A 87 6.34 -23.68 32.10
CA ASP A 87 7.10 -24.76 32.76
C ASP A 87 6.50 -25.23 34.11
N GLY A 88 5.38 -24.62 34.54
CA GLY A 88 4.65 -24.96 35.74
C GLY A 88 5.15 -24.28 37.03
N ARG A 89 6.28 -23.55 37.00
CA ARG A 89 6.81 -22.82 38.15
C ARG A 89 5.92 -21.63 38.53
N LEU A 90 5.93 -21.30 39.81
CA LEU A 90 5.20 -20.17 40.38
C LEU A 90 6.17 -19.01 40.60
N ILE A 91 5.79 -17.82 40.12
CA ILE A 91 6.55 -16.59 40.30
C ILE A 91 5.69 -15.53 41.00
N ASP A 92 6.34 -14.71 41.82
CA ASP A 92 5.71 -13.62 42.56
C ASP A 92 6.03 -12.28 41.86
N GLN A 93 4.99 -11.51 41.54
CA GLN A 93 5.11 -10.15 41.02
C GLN A 93 5.12 -9.17 42.18
N ILE A 94 6.15 -8.34 42.27
CA ILE A 94 6.27 -7.26 43.27
C ILE A 94 6.32 -5.93 42.53
N ARG A 95 5.47 -4.99 42.92
CA ARG A 95 5.42 -3.64 42.35
C ARG A 95 6.25 -2.71 43.22
N VAL A 96 7.34 -2.18 42.68
CA VAL A 96 8.17 -1.19 43.37
C VAL A 96 7.58 0.20 43.12
N PRO A 97 7.22 0.97 44.17
CA PRO A 97 6.60 2.29 44.03
C PRO A 97 7.41 3.27 43.20
N GLY A 98 6.69 4.12 42.45
CA GLY A 98 7.30 5.17 41.64
C GLY A 98 7.95 6.26 42.45
N ARG A 99 7.24 6.84 43.41
CA ARG A 99 7.76 7.82 44.36
C ARG A 99 7.63 7.28 45.79
N PRO A 100 8.72 7.18 46.57
CA PRO A 100 8.63 6.78 47.97
C PRO A 100 7.91 7.87 48.79
N PRO A 101 7.12 7.50 49.81
CA PRO A 101 6.26 8.44 50.53
C PRO A 101 7.07 9.55 51.25
N ARG A 102 6.81 10.83 50.97
CA ARG A 102 7.34 11.98 51.73
C ARG A 102 6.29 13.09 51.88
N PRO A 103 6.18 13.71 53.07
CA PRO A 103 7.16 14.71 53.51
C PRO A 103 7.62 14.58 54.98
N GLY A 104 8.92 14.81 55.23
CA GLY A 104 9.43 15.15 56.58
C GLY A 104 10.69 14.43 57.09
N ARG A 105 11.32 13.54 56.32
CA ARG A 105 12.49 12.80 56.83
C ARG A 105 13.82 13.53 56.58
N ALA A 106 14.60 13.67 57.66
CA ALA A 106 15.94 14.27 57.63
C ALA A 106 16.85 13.51 56.65
N PRO A 107 17.83 14.18 56.01
CA PRO A 107 18.83 13.49 55.22
C PRO A 107 19.49 12.39 56.05
N VAL A 108 19.54 11.17 55.52
CA VAL A 108 20.28 10.06 56.12
C VAL A 108 21.74 10.52 56.20
N ALA A 109 22.41 10.20 57.32
CA ALA A 109 23.78 10.64 57.53
C ALA A 109 24.69 10.12 56.39
N PRO A 110 25.57 10.97 55.83
CA PRO A 110 26.46 10.55 54.77
C PRO A 110 27.38 9.41 55.26
N ALA A 111 27.73 8.51 54.34
CA ALA A 111 28.54 7.34 54.63
C ALA A 111 29.89 7.70 55.25
N THR A 112 30.36 6.85 56.16
CA THR A 112 31.71 6.94 56.74
C THR A 112 32.57 5.81 56.19
N PHE A 113 33.65 6.17 55.52
CA PHE A 113 34.59 5.21 54.94
C PHE A 113 35.65 4.79 55.96
N SER A 114 35.90 3.50 56.05
CA SER A 114 36.98 2.91 56.81
C SER A 114 38.10 2.43 55.87
N ARG A 115 39.18 1.85 56.44
CA ARG A 115 40.24 1.24 55.63
C ARG A 115 39.82 -0.07 54.95
N SER A 116 38.73 -0.69 55.39
CA SER A 116 38.15 -1.91 54.77
C SER A 116 37.06 -1.62 53.74
N SER A 117 36.85 -0.35 53.39
CA SER A 117 35.87 0.06 52.40
C SER A 117 36.35 -0.18 50.96
N VAL A 118 35.52 -0.84 50.14
CA VAL A 118 35.69 -0.97 48.70
C VAL A 118 34.53 -0.27 48.01
N THR A 119 34.80 0.59 47.03
CA THR A 119 33.77 1.32 46.27
C THR A 119 34.14 1.40 44.80
N ILE A 120 33.11 1.35 43.93
CA ILE A 120 33.22 1.65 42.52
C ILE A 120 33.22 3.17 42.36
N THR A 121 34.24 3.70 41.70
CA THR A 121 34.38 5.13 41.46
C THR A 121 33.73 5.55 40.14
N GLY A 122 33.22 6.78 40.06
CA GLY A 122 32.67 7.32 38.82
C GLY A 122 31.24 6.88 38.51
N VAL A 123 30.56 6.22 39.45
CA VAL A 123 29.13 5.91 39.36
C VAL A 123 28.33 7.21 39.39
N PRO A 124 27.47 7.48 38.41
CA PRO A 124 26.54 8.61 38.49
C PRO A 124 25.61 8.48 39.70
N SER A 125 25.25 9.62 40.28
CA SER A 125 24.27 9.72 41.34
C SER A 125 23.17 10.67 40.87
N PHE A 126 21.96 10.15 40.68
CA PHE A 126 20.81 10.90 40.21
C PHE A 126 19.80 11.08 41.33
N ILE A 127 19.25 12.28 41.47
CA ILE A 127 17.99 12.44 42.21
C ILE A 127 16.85 11.92 41.33
N TRP A 128 15.69 11.67 41.93
CA TRP A 128 14.58 10.99 41.31
C TRP A 128 14.17 11.58 39.94
N THR A 129 13.99 10.70 38.95
CA THR A 129 13.50 10.97 37.60
C THR A 129 12.43 9.95 37.21
N TYR A 130 11.15 10.30 37.32
CA TYR A 130 9.99 9.51 36.85
C TYR A 130 9.97 8.03 37.26
N GLY A 131 10.53 7.71 38.45
CA GLY A 131 10.53 6.37 39.05
C GLY A 131 11.87 6.03 39.71
N CYS A 132 11.85 5.42 40.91
CA CYS A 132 13.08 5.08 41.62
C CYS A 132 13.92 4.01 40.88
N SER A 133 13.27 2.96 40.38
CA SER A 133 13.96 1.89 39.64
C SER A 133 14.55 2.32 38.29
N PRO A 134 13.84 3.08 37.42
CA PRO A 134 14.46 3.60 36.20
C PRO A 134 15.56 4.63 36.48
N THR A 135 15.45 5.41 37.58
CA THR A 135 16.55 6.29 38.01
C THR A 135 17.81 5.49 38.39
N VAL A 136 17.65 4.40 39.15
CA VAL A 136 18.75 3.48 39.50
C VAL A 136 19.35 2.81 38.26
N ALA A 137 18.50 2.41 37.31
CA ALA A 137 18.95 1.89 36.02
C ALA A 137 19.76 2.93 35.23
N GLY A 138 19.32 4.18 35.22
CA GLY A 138 20.07 5.30 34.67
C GLY A 138 21.46 5.45 35.28
N MET A 139 21.60 5.32 36.60
CA MET A 139 22.90 5.37 37.27
C MET A 139 23.82 4.23 36.81
N LEU A 140 23.31 2.99 36.72
CA LEU A 140 24.07 1.85 36.21
C LEU A 140 24.49 2.08 34.75
N CYS A 141 23.53 2.37 33.87
CA CYS A 141 23.81 2.54 32.45
C CYS A 141 24.73 3.75 32.20
N GLY A 142 24.65 4.79 33.04
CA GLY A 142 25.53 5.95 32.96
C GLY A 142 26.97 5.63 33.38
N LEU A 143 27.18 4.73 34.35
CA LEU A 143 28.53 4.20 34.62
C LEU A 143 29.07 3.42 33.41
N LEU A 144 28.23 2.58 32.81
CA LEU A 144 28.62 1.75 31.66
C LEU A 144 28.96 2.60 30.43
N ASP A 145 28.15 3.63 30.16
CA ASP A 145 28.36 4.62 29.11
C ASP A 145 29.70 5.34 29.23
N ARG A 146 30.05 5.73 30.47
CA ARG A 146 31.32 6.39 30.80
C ARG A 146 32.51 5.43 30.81
N GLY A 147 32.26 4.12 30.75
CA GLY A 147 33.23 3.06 30.76
C GLY A 147 33.44 2.47 29.36
N ASN A 148 33.28 1.15 29.24
CA ASN A 148 33.55 0.41 28.01
C ASN A 148 32.34 0.29 27.07
N TYR A 149 31.19 0.90 27.40
CA TYR A 149 29.93 0.76 26.66
C TYR A 149 29.39 2.12 26.20
N ALA A 150 30.23 2.87 25.48
CA ALA A 150 29.93 4.24 25.03
C ALA A 150 28.72 4.34 24.09
N ASN A 151 27.94 5.41 24.19
CA ASN A 151 26.67 5.62 23.44
C ASN A 151 25.48 4.80 23.99
N LEU A 152 25.59 4.22 25.18
CA LEU A 152 24.39 3.83 25.92
C LEU A 152 23.54 5.09 26.18
N TYR A 153 24.18 6.19 26.58
CA TYR A 153 23.58 7.51 26.61
C TYR A 153 23.81 8.21 25.28
N THR A 154 22.75 8.76 24.69
CA THR A 154 22.81 9.49 23.40
C THR A 154 22.22 10.90 23.51
N GLY A 155 22.00 11.37 24.73
CA GLY A 155 21.37 12.67 24.96
C GLY A 155 22.31 13.83 24.63
N SER A 156 21.70 15.01 24.45
CA SER A 156 22.33 16.24 24.00
C SER A 156 23.28 16.90 25.01
N VAL A 157 23.33 16.42 26.25
CA VAL A 157 24.11 17.03 27.34
C VAL A 157 25.48 16.37 27.48
N ASN A 158 26.48 17.14 27.91
CA ASN A 158 27.83 16.66 28.20
C ASN A 158 28.49 15.88 27.03
N GLY A 159 28.19 16.30 25.80
CA GLY A 159 28.82 15.75 24.59
C GLY A 159 28.46 14.29 24.29
N GLY A 160 27.27 13.85 24.66
CA GLY A 160 26.82 12.46 24.45
C GLY A 160 27.38 11.47 25.47
N VAL A 161 28.07 11.94 26.52
CA VAL A 161 28.55 11.10 27.64
C VAL A 161 27.69 11.39 28.86
N CYS A 162 27.17 10.35 29.51
CA CYS A 162 26.25 10.52 30.63
C CYS A 162 26.88 11.34 31.77
N PRO A 163 26.29 12.48 32.19
CA PRO A 163 26.70 13.25 33.37
C PRO A 163 26.75 12.43 34.65
N LEU A 164 27.61 12.83 35.60
CA LEU A 164 27.69 12.20 36.93
C LEU A 164 26.49 12.53 37.85
N THR A 165 25.71 13.55 37.50
CA THR A 165 24.49 13.96 38.19
C THR A 165 23.47 14.42 37.17
N ASN A 166 22.18 14.30 37.46
CA ASN A 166 21.11 14.81 36.61
C ASN A 166 20.78 16.31 36.80
N ALA A 167 21.61 17.04 37.54
CA ALA A 167 21.49 18.49 37.69
C ALA A 167 21.54 19.31 36.37
N PRO A 168 22.33 18.94 35.32
CA PRO A 168 22.46 19.73 34.10
C PRO A 168 21.16 19.93 33.31
N TRP A 169 20.17 19.06 33.45
CA TRP A 169 18.91 19.16 32.73
C TRP A 169 17.86 20.01 33.48
N GLY A 170 18.15 20.46 34.70
CA GLY A 170 17.22 21.24 35.51
C GLY A 170 16.18 20.36 36.22
N GLY A 171 15.07 20.99 36.63
CA GLY A 171 13.92 20.30 37.21
C GLY A 171 12.65 20.53 36.39
N SER A 172 11.74 19.56 36.43
CA SER A 172 10.57 19.39 35.56
C SER A 172 9.52 20.52 35.61
N GLY A 173 9.61 21.44 36.58
CA GLY A 173 8.65 22.56 36.71
C GLY A 173 7.22 22.14 37.08
N THR A 174 6.96 20.83 37.24
CA THR A 174 5.70 20.23 37.66
C THR A 174 5.60 20.26 39.19
N GLY A 175 4.92 21.27 39.72
CA GLY A 175 4.13 21.24 40.97
C GLY A 175 4.77 20.86 42.33
N GLU A 176 5.59 19.82 42.45
CA GLU A 176 6.00 19.26 43.74
C GLU A 176 7.45 18.73 43.77
N GLY A 177 8.41 19.57 44.15
CA GLY A 177 9.60 19.16 44.92
C GLY A 177 10.65 18.24 44.26
N ALA A 178 11.73 18.87 43.76
CA ALA A 178 13.08 18.31 43.51
C ALA A 178 13.16 17.04 42.63
N GLU A 179 12.47 17.05 41.49
CA GLU A 179 12.66 16.07 40.43
C GLU A 179 13.81 16.55 39.54
N GLY A 180 14.83 15.70 39.35
CA GLY A 180 15.93 16.01 38.42
C GLY A 180 15.58 15.47 37.06
N GLU A 181 15.59 16.30 36.04
CA GLU A 181 15.35 15.86 34.66
C GLU A 181 16.51 14.98 34.19
N CYS A 182 16.22 13.90 33.46
CA CYS A 182 17.26 13.07 32.87
C CYS A 182 16.72 12.42 31.60
N SER A 183 17.06 13.00 30.46
CA SER A 183 16.63 12.51 29.14
C SER A 183 17.00 11.06 28.85
N PHE A 184 18.01 10.55 29.57
CA PHE A 184 18.43 9.16 29.50
C PHE A 184 17.42 8.20 30.13
N VAL A 185 16.80 8.66 31.21
CA VAL A 185 15.88 7.89 32.05
C VAL A 185 14.46 8.04 31.53
N ALA A 186 14.05 9.27 31.21
CA ALA A 186 12.74 9.64 30.69
C ALA A 186 12.89 10.72 29.62
N SER A 187 12.39 10.48 28.40
CA SER A 187 12.44 11.45 27.29
C SER A 187 11.40 12.55 27.46
N HIS A 188 11.74 13.77 27.04
CA HIS A 188 10.93 14.97 27.21
C HIS A 188 11.26 15.97 26.08
N GLN A 189 10.24 16.43 25.36
CA GLN A 189 10.36 17.39 24.26
C GLN A 189 11.14 18.63 24.68
N GLY A 190 12.19 18.96 23.93
CA GLY A 190 13.03 20.14 24.19
C GLY A 190 14.11 19.95 25.27
N VAL A 191 14.10 18.85 26.03
CA VAL A 191 15.16 18.53 27.01
C VAL A 191 16.25 17.65 26.38
N ASP A 192 15.86 16.75 25.48
CA ASP A 192 16.73 15.72 24.90
C ASP A 192 17.06 15.97 23.41
N GLY A 193 16.73 17.15 22.90
CA GLY A 193 16.93 17.53 21.50
C GLY A 193 15.78 17.10 20.57
N ARG A 194 14.74 16.45 21.09
CA ARG A 194 13.53 16.12 20.31
C ARG A 194 12.70 17.36 20.02
N SER A 195 12.10 17.36 18.84
CA SER A 195 11.08 18.32 18.40
C SER A 195 9.65 17.80 18.61
N THR A 196 9.51 16.54 19.02
CA THR A 196 8.25 15.83 19.30
C THR A 196 8.20 15.40 20.77
N ARG A 197 6.98 15.10 21.25
CA ARG A 197 6.70 14.60 22.61
C ARG A 197 7.38 13.25 22.88
N GLY A 198 7.70 12.97 24.15
CA GLY A 198 8.34 11.74 24.60
C GLY A 198 7.64 11.13 25.82
N HIS A 199 8.37 10.26 26.54
CA HIS A 199 7.86 9.43 27.64
C HIS A 199 7.10 10.23 28.70
N VAL A 200 7.65 11.38 29.10
CA VAL A 200 7.05 12.21 30.17
C VAL A 200 5.69 12.74 29.73
N GLU A 201 5.51 13.07 28.45
CA GLU A 201 4.26 13.61 27.93
C GLU A 201 3.25 12.54 27.51
N ASP A 202 3.68 11.29 27.37
CA ASP A 202 2.82 10.15 27.04
C ASP A 202 2.06 9.59 28.26
N TYR A 203 2.73 9.53 29.41
CA TYR A 203 2.32 8.65 30.50
C TYR A 203 2.47 9.23 31.91
N TRP A 204 2.68 10.55 32.04
CA TRP A 204 2.81 11.15 33.36
C TRP A 204 2.21 12.56 33.43
N ASP A 205 1.37 12.80 34.43
CA ASP A 205 0.79 14.12 34.73
C ASP A 205 1.26 14.65 36.10
N GLU A 206 0.82 14.01 37.19
CA GLU A 206 1.26 14.30 38.57
C GLU A 206 1.04 13.12 39.51
N TYR A 207 1.70 13.12 40.67
CA TYR A 207 1.58 12.06 41.68
C TYR A 207 0.19 11.98 42.32
N GLY A 208 -0.36 10.77 42.38
CA GLY A 208 -1.68 10.47 42.92
C GLY A 208 -2.81 10.68 41.91
N SER A 209 -2.50 10.83 40.62
CA SER A 209 -3.51 11.05 39.60
C SER A 209 -4.32 9.77 39.38
N LEU A 210 -5.65 9.91 39.40
CA LEU A 210 -6.58 8.85 38.97
C LEU A 210 -6.80 8.86 37.45
N GLN A 211 -6.16 9.82 36.76
CA GLN A 211 -6.35 10.14 35.36
C GLN A 211 -4.98 10.39 34.72
N ASP A 212 -4.41 9.31 34.18
CA ASP A 212 -3.23 9.29 33.34
C ASP A 212 -3.72 8.67 32.02
N PRO A 213 -3.74 9.37 30.86
CA PRO A 213 -2.73 10.28 30.28
C PRO A 213 -3.11 11.77 30.17
N TYR A 214 -2.15 12.65 29.84
CA TYR A 214 -2.41 14.05 29.45
C TYR A 214 -3.26 14.10 28.16
N TYR A 215 -4.44 14.71 28.25
CA TYR A 215 -5.46 14.73 27.20
C TYR A 215 -4.98 15.25 25.82
N GLY A 216 -5.20 14.44 24.77
CA GLY A 216 -5.84 14.89 23.52
C GLY A 216 -5.08 14.73 22.19
N ASN A 217 -5.62 13.87 21.31
CA ASN A 217 -5.42 13.76 19.84
C ASN A 217 -4.19 13.04 19.25
N TRP A 218 -3.44 12.26 20.01
CA TRP A 218 -2.29 11.55 19.43
C TRP A 218 -2.10 10.15 20.02
N THR A 219 -1.50 9.27 19.23
CA THR A 219 -1.23 7.88 19.61
C THR A 219 -0.01 7.85 20.53
N PRO A 220 -0.13 7.34 21.77
CA PRO A 220 1.02 7.13 22.64
C PRO A 220 2.08 6.26 21.98
N HIS A 221 3.35 6.40 22.36
CA HIS A 221 4.36 5.41 21.98
C HIS A 221 3.90 4.00 22.49
N ASN A 222 4.13 2.93 21.73
CA ASN A 222 3.59 1.60 22.05
C ASN A 222 4.62 0.71 22.74
N LEU A 223 4.15 -0.01 23.78
CA LEU A 223 4.64 -1.27 24.38
C LEU A 223 6.10 -1.37 24.93
N PRO A 224 6.30 -1.96 26.12
CA PRO A 224 7.61 -2.29 26.69
C PRO A 224 8.52 -3.00 25.69
N GLY A 225 9.72 -2.47 25.49
CA GLY A 225 10.70 -3.00 24.53
C GLY A 225 10.79 -2.25 23.20
N GLN A 226 9.96 -1.22 22.96
CA GLN A 226 9.96 -0.42 21.72
C GLN A 226 10.01 1.10 21.98
N GLY A 227 10.54 1.51 23.13
CA GLY A 227 10.57 2.92 23.55
C GLY A 227 11.87 3.67 23.28
N ASP A 228 11.89 4.95 23.67
CA ASP A 228 12.99 5.88 23.37
C ASP A 228 13.94 6.07 24.56
N CYS A 229 13.48 5.79 25.78
CA CYS A 229 14.23 5.96 27.03
C CYS A 229 14.17 4.72 27.94
N LEU A 230 15.02 4.69 28.98
CA LEU A 230 15.09 3.56 29.93
C LEU A 230 13.74 3.24 30.58
N ALA A 231 12.96 4.26 30.96
CA ALA A 231 11.66 4.08 31.61
C ALA A 231 10.65 3.36 30.70
N ASP A 232 10.63 3.65 29.40
CA ASP A 232 9.77 2.95 28.42
C ASP A 232 10.08 1.46 28.35
N PHE A 233 11.37 1.12 28.23
CA PHE A 233 11.82 -0.26 28.17
C PHE A 233 11.50 -1.03 29.46
N MET A 234 11.57 -0.36 30.60
CA MET A 234 11.23 -0.92 31.92
C MET A 234 9.72 -0.94 32.19
N GLY A 235 8.88 -0.42 31.29
CA GLY A 235 7.43 -0.35 31.46
C GLY A 235 7.00 0.49 32.68
N THR A 236 7.83 1.43 33.11
CA THR A 236 7.57 2.27 34.29
C THR A 236 6.77 3.51 33.89
N SER A 237 5.87 3.99 34.75
CA SER A 237 5.01 5.15 34.46
C SER A 237 4.26 4.96 33.13
N GLN A 238 3.42 3.92 33.01
CA GLN A 238 2.63 3.64 31.80
C GLN A 238 1.17 3.30 32.17
N PHE A 239 0.20 3.81 31.40
CA PHE A 239 -1.22 3.44 31.53
C PHE A 239 -1.57 2.18 30.73
N TYR A 240 -2.16 1.17 31.41
CA TYR A 240 -2.73 -0.02 30.77
C TYR A 240 -4.25 -0.14 31.05
N PRO A 241 -5.09 -0.35 30.03
CA PRO A 241 -6.52 -0.60 30.26
C PRO A 241 -6.76 -1.98 30.91
N GLY A 242 -7.38 -2.03 32.10
CA GLY A 242 -7.79 -3.27 32.79
C GLY A 242 -7.65 -3.26 34.33
N ASP A 243 -7.75 -4.42 35.00
CA ASP A 243 -7.60 -4.61 36.46
C ASP A 243 -6.20 -4.28 37.03
N LEU A 244 -5.28 -3.82 36.18
CA LEU A 244 -3.97 -3.27 36.54
C LEU A 244 -4.04 -1.78 36.93
N GLN A 245 -5.25 -1.24 37.06
CA GLN A 245 -5.48 0.16 37.38
C GLN A 245 -4.86 0.60 38.72
N VAL A 246 -4.21 1.75 38.59
CA VAL A 246 -3.79 2.74 39.60
C VAL A 246 -2.59 2.36 40.46
N GLU A 247 -1.42 2.88 40.09
CA GLU A 247 -0.73 3.93 40.86
C GLU A 247 0.55 4.35 40.10
N ASP A 248 0.88 5.62 40.25
CA ASP A 248 1.89 6.36 39.52
C ASP A 248 3.34 5.82 39.68
N GLY A 249 3.95 5.47 38.55
CA GLY A 249 5.41 5.28 38.40
C GLY A 249 6.00 3.95 38.86
N PHE A 250 5.18 2.91 39.00
CA PHE A 250 5.67 1.63 39.50
C PHE A 250 6.53 0.89 38.48
N THR A 251 7.55 0.18 38.98
CA THR A 251 8.28 -0.82 38.21
C THR A 251 7.89 -2.20 38.70
N VAL A 252 7.51 -3.07 37.78
CA VAL A 252 7.17 -4.46 38.09
C VAL A 252 8.44 -5.30 38.08
N LEU A 253 8.66 -6.11 39.14
CA LEU A 253 9.74 -7.09 39.20
C LEU A 253 9.19 -8.45 39.56
N TYR A 254 9.65 -9.48 38.86
CA TYR A 254 9.27 -10.87 39.13
C TYR A 254 10.37 -11.62 39.87
N TYR A 255 9.96 -12.48 40.79
CA TYR A 255 10.85 -13.31 41.58
C TYR A 255 10.39 -14.77 41.56
N ASP A 256 11.32 -15.69 41.36
CA ASP A 256 11.12 -17.10 41.58
C ASP A 256 11.38 -17.41 43.06
N GLY A 257 10.50 -18.21 43.67
CA GLY A 257 10.51 -18.59 45.07
C GLY A 257 11.85 -19.17 45.58
N GLN A 258 12.70 -19.70 44.71
CA GLN A 258 13.86 -20.52 45.11
C GLN A 258 15.14 -20.28 44.29
N THR A 259 15.08 -19.54 43.18
CA THR A 259 16.24 -19.36 42.27
C THR A 259 16.30 -17.95 41.70
N PRO A 260 17.45 -17.50 41.19
CA PRO A 260 17.53 -16.26 40.42
C PRO A 260 16.52 -16.29 39.27
N TYR A 261 15.61 -15.33 39.24
CA TYR A 261 14.66 -15.19 38.15
C TYR A 261 15.39 -14.55 36.97
N THR A 262 15.60 -15.31 35.91
CA THR A 262 16.42 -14.97 34.73
C THR A 262 15.59 -14.88 33.44
N HIS A 263 14.26 -14.96 33.54
CA HIS A 263 13.38 -15.06 32.37
C HIS A 263 12.78 -13.70 32.01
N GLY A 264 12.66 -13.43 30.71
CA GLY A 264 12.04 -12.21 30.21
C GLY A 264 10.52 -12.32 30.17
N ALA A 265 9.84 -12.00 31.28
CA ALA A 265 8.43 -11.69 31.20
C ALA A 265 8.26 -10.27 30.65
N PHE A 266 7.32 -10.11 29.71
CA PHE A 266 6.91 -8.79 29.21
C PHE A 266 6.46 -7.90 30.39
N GLY A 267 7.13 -6.76 30.59
CA GLY A 267 6.89 -5.83 31.70
C GLY A 267 7.76 -6.02 32.96
N ASP A 268 8.73 -6.94 32.99
CA ASP A 268 9.74 -6.99 34.07
C ASP A 268 10.77 -5.86 33.93
N GLY A 269 11.00 -5.10 34.99
CA GLY A 269 11.91 -3.96 34.99
C GLY A 269 13.36 -4.31 34.68
N THR A 270 13.89 -5.42 35.20
CA THR A 270 15.28 -5.83 34.96
C THR A 270 15.45 -6.37 33.54
N TYR A 271 14.44 -7.09 33.03
CA TYR A 271 14.38 -7.46 31.62
C TYR A 271 14.32 -6.23 30.70
N GLY A 272 13.57 -5.20 31.09
CA GLY A 272 13.52 -3.93 30.38
C GLY A 272 14.89 -3.27 30.26
N VAL A 273 15.69 -3.25 31.34
CA VAL A 273 17.08 -2.73 31.26
C VAL A 273 17.94 -3.56 30.28
N LYS A 274 17.77 -4.89 30.24
CA LYS A 274 18.44 -5.72 29.20
C LYS A 274 18.03 -5.27 27.81
N LEU A 275 16.73 -5.16 27.54
CA LEU A 275 16.22 -4.77 26.24
C LEU A 275 16.72 -3.37 25.83
N PHE A 276 16.84 -2.44 26.78
CA PHE A 276 17.43 -1.13 26.52
C PHE A 276 18.91 -1.24 26.12
N MET A 277 19.71 -2.04 26.82
CA MET A 277 21.13 -2.22 26.47
C MET A 277 21.31 -2.90 25.12
N GLU A 278 20.46 -3.88 24.82
CA GLU A 278 20.43 -4.59 23.54
C GLU A 278 19.93 -3.71 22.40
N SER A 279 18.99 -2.80 22.65
CA SER A 279 18.56 -1.81 21.66
C SER A 279 19.68 -0.81 21.32
N ARG A 280 20.70 -0.68 22.18
CA ARG A 280 21.93 0.10 21.93
C ARG A 280 23.05 -0.71 21.28
N GLY A 281 22.78 -1.97 20.89
CA GLY A 281 23.73 -2.84 20.19
C GLY A 281 24.66 -3.64 21.09
N TYR A 282 24.43 -3.65 22.40
CA TYR A 282 25.24 -4.40 23.36
C TYR A 282 24.57 -5.69 23.81
N ARG A 283 25.33 -6.74 24.14
CA ARG A 283 24.75 -7.98 24.67
C ARG A 283 24.82 -8.02 26.19
N VAL A 284 23.74 -8.48 26.80
CA VAL A 284 23.71 -8.82 28.23
C VAL A 284 24.02 -10.31 28.38
N GLU A 285 25.11 -10.64 29.07
CA GLU A 285 25.53 -12.03 29.33
C GLU A 285 24.58 -12.73 30.31
N SER A 286 24.18 -12.03 31.37
CA SER A 286 23.22 -12.55 32.33
C SER A 286 22.53 -11.41 33.07
N TYR A 287 21.25 -11.60 33.39
CA TYR A 287 20.48 -10.70 34.24
C TYR A 287 19.58 -11.53 35.14
N PHE A 288 19.30 -11.06 36.36
CA PHE A 288 18.34 -11.71 37.23
C PHE A 288 17.82 -10.84 38.37
N ASN A 289 16.63 -11.19 38.85
CA ASN A 289 16.07 -10.72 40.12
C ASN A 289 16.18 -11.85 41.16
N GLN A 290 16.58 -11.55 42.39
CA GLN A 290 16.67 -12.56 43.46
C GLN A 290 16.41 -11.96 44.84
N TYR A 291 15.64 -12.66 45.67
CA TYR A 291 15.53 -12.34 47.10
C TYR A 291 16.88 -12.47 47.81
N THR A 292 17.15 -11.62 48.80
CA THR A 292 18.38 -11.68 49.61
C THR A 292 18.28 -12.69 50.76
N ALA A 293 19.40 -13.35 51.09
CA ALA A 293 19.50 -14.17 52.30
C ALA A 293 19.75 -13.27 53.52
N VAL A 294 18.69 -12.96 54.28
CA VAL A 294 18.76 -11.99 55.40
C VAL A 294 17.98 -12.47 56.64
N PRO A 295 18.48 -12.23 57.87
CA PRO A 295 17.75 -12.58 59.09
C PRO A 295 16.44 -11.78 59.20
N GLY A 296 15.30 -12.46 59.15
CA GLY A 296 13.96 -11.83 59.18
C GLY A 296 13.25 -11.68 57.82
N GLY A 297 13.94 -11.95 56.71
CA GLY A 297 13.38 -11.96 55.34
C GLY A 297 12.88 -13.32 54.86
N GLY A 298 12.93 -14.35 55.71
CA GLY A 298 12.27 -15.64 55.49
C GLY A 298 12.92 -16.61 54.50
N ARG A 299 14.14 -16.37 54.00
CA ARG A 299 14.83 -17.30 53.07
C ARG A 299 16.33 -17.42 53.33
N ASP A 300 16.79 -18.65 53.60
CA ASP A 300 18.20 -18.99 53.88
C ASP A 300 19.01 -19.25 52.58
N ASP A 301 18.37 -19.25 51.41
CA ASP A 301 18.91 -19.61 50.08
C ASP A 301 18.96 -18.43 49.08
N GLY A 302 18.79 -17.20 49.58
CA GLY A 302 18.83 -15.96 48.78
C GLY A 302 20.23 -15.43 48.45
N PHE A 303 20.27 -14.31 47.74
CA PHE A 303 21.51 -13.60 47.38
C PHE A 303 22.23 -13.11 48.64
N THR A 304 23.52 -13.41 48.76
CA THR A 304 24.32 -13.23 49.98
C THR A 304 25.23 -12.00 49.92
N PHE A 305 25.69 -11.51 51.09
CA PHE A 305 26.68 -10.44 51.15
C PHE A 305 27.98 -10.80 50.40
N ALA A 306 28.40 -12.07 50.44
CA ALA A 306 29.57 -12.53 49.70
C ALA A 306 29.39 -12.41 48.18
N GLN A 307 28.20 -12.70 47.66
CA GLN A 307 27.87 -12.51 46.24
C GLN A 307 27.80 -11.03 45.87
N TYR A 308 27.25 -10.18 46.75
CA TYR A 308 27.26 -8.73 46.56
C TYR A 308 28.69 -8.19 46.46
N LYS A 309 29.58 -8.58 47.37
CA LYS A 309 31.01 -8.21 47.30
C LYS A 309 31.65 -8.64 45.98
N ALA A 310 31.36 -9.86 45.52
CA ALA A 310 31.90 -10.37 44.26
C ALA A 310 31.43 -9.56 43.03
N GLU A 311 30.21 -9.00 43.05
CA GLU A 311 29.77 -8.06 41.99
C GLU A 311 30.54 -6.73 42.07
N ILE A 312 30.65 -6.15 43.26
CA ILE A 312 31.37 -4.89 43.49
C ILE A 312 32.86 -5.01 43.12
N ASP A 313 33.52 -6.08 43.54
CA ASP A 313 34.94 -6.35 43.25
C ASP A 313 35.19 -6.52 41.75
N ALA A 314 34.17 -6.95 41.01
CA ALA A 314 34.20 -7.04 39.55
C ALA A 314 33.75 -5.75 38.84
N GLY A 315 33.57 -4.66 39.58
CA GLY A 315 33.20 -3.35 39.06
C GLY A 315 31.73 -3.22 38.64
N ARG A 316 30.85 -4.12 39.11
CA ARG A 316 29.44 -4.15 38.75
C ARG A 316 28.57 -3.69 39.93
N PRO A 317 27.95 -2.49 39.84
CA PRO A 317 26.95 -2.06 40.82
C PRO A 317 25.74 -3.00 40.82
N VAL A 318 25.05 -3.07 41.95
CA VAL A 318 23.90 -3.99 42.16
C VAL A 318 22.67 -3.18 42.54
N PHE A 319 21.51 -3.47 41.94
CA PHE A 319 20.25 -2.88 42.37
C PHE A 319 19.90 -3.44 43.74
N LEU A 320 19.69 -2.57 44.72
CA LEU A 320 19.26 -2.92 46.06
C LEU A 320 17.79 -2.54 46.20
N HIS A 321 16.93 -3.53 46.41
CA HIS A 321 15.51 -3.31 46.64
C HIS A 321 15.21 -3.43 48.13
N VAL A 322 14.84 -2.30 48.73
CA VAL A 322 14.27 -2.24 50.08
C VAL A 322 12.76 -2.10 49.98
N VAL A 323 12.02 -2.46 51.02
CA VAL A 323 10.55 -2.43 51.01
C VAL A 323 10.05 -1.02 50.60
N GLY A 324 9.52 -0.92 49.38
CA GLY A 324 8.99 0.31 48.81
C GLY A 324 9.97 1.24 48.08
N HIS A 325 11.25 0.84 47.86
CA HIS A 325 12.25 1.71 47.20
C HIS A 325 13.41 0.93 46.53
N SER A 326 13.98 1.50 45.47
CA SER A 326 15.16 0.97 44.76
C SER A 326 16.35 1.91 44.91
N MET A 327 17.55 1.36 45.12
CA MET A 327 18.82 2.09 45.25
C MET A 327 19.94 1.37 44.49
N LEU A 328 21.06 2.05 44.21
CA LEU A 328 22.22 1.44 43.57
C LEU A 328 23.33 1.16 44.59
N GLY A 329 23.64 -0.11 44.84
CA GLY A 329 24.80 -0.52 45.64
C GLY A 329 26.10 -0.33 44.85
N ILE A 330 27.03 0.44 45.41
CA ILE A 330 28.29 0.83 44.75
C ILE A 330 29.54 0.39 45.53
N GLY A 331 29.37 -0.16 46.73
CA GLY A 331 30.49 -0.51 47.58
C GLY A 331 30.10 -1.28 48.83
N TYR A 332 31.10 -1.68 49.61
CA TYR A 332 30.92 -2.34 50.90
C TYR A 332 32.04 -2.00 51.89
N ASP A 333 31.78 -2.25 53.17
CA ASP A 333 32.80 -2.38 54.21
C ASP A 333 32.75 -3.79 54.79
N ASP A 334 33.83 -4.54 54.61
CA ASP A 334 33.90 -5.95 54.98
C ASP A 334 33.87 -6.17 56.50
N ALA A 335 34.47 -5.26 57.27
CA ALA A 335 34.61 -5.43 58.72
C ALA A 335 33.28 -5.20 59.46
N THR A 336 32.39 -4.39 58.88
CA THR A 336 31.11 -4.02 59.48
C THR A 336 29.90 -4.57 58.72
N GLU A 337 30.12 -5.36 57.68
CA GLU A 337 29.08 -5.85 56.75
C GLU A 337 28.17 -4.73 56.23
N LYS A 338 28.76 -3.55 55.99
CA LYS A 338 28.02 -2.39 55.47
C LYS A 338 28.04 -2.38 53.95
N VAL A 339 27.00 -1.81 53.37
CA VAL A 339 26.85 -1.52 51.95
C VAL A 339 26.86 -0.01 51.76
N TYR A 340 27.66 0.46 50.81
CA TYR A 340 27.64 1.84 50.33
C TYR A 340 26.76 1.93 49.09
N LEU A 341 25.88 2.93 49.05
CA LEU A 341 24.85 3.05 48.02
C LEU A 341 24.61 4.50 47.57
N HIS A 342 24.17 4.65 46.33
CA HIS A 342 23.51 5.85 45.84
C HIS A 342 22.00 5.70 45.97
N ASP A 343 21.40 6.71 46.58
CA ASP A 343 19.97 6.83 46.78
C ASP A 343 19.40 7.78 45.72
N THR A 344 18.15 7.59 45.31
CA THR A 344 17.50 8.48 44.34
C THR A 344 16.97 9.77 44.97
N TRP A 345 17.32 10.08 46.22
CA TRP A 345 16.87 11.29 46.93
C TRP A 345 17.94 12.35 47.08
N ASN A 346 19.21 12.00 46.84
CA ASN A 346 20.34 12.90 47.02
C ASN A 346 21.54 12.44 46.19
N TYR A 347 22.47 13.35 45.95
CA TYR A 347 23.71 13.07 45.23
C TYR A 347 24.81 12.41 46.09
N GLY A 348 24.54 12.16 47.36
CA GLY A 348 25.51 11.64 48.32
C GLY A 348 25.67 10.12 48.25
N VAL A 349 26.75 9.64 48.88
CA VAL A 349 26.90 8.21 49.21
C VAL A 349 26.31 7.98 50.59
N ASN A 350 25.40 7.01 50.68
CA ASN A 350 24.74 6.60 51.91
C ASN A 350 25.18 5.18 52.29
N GLU A 351 24.81 4.71 53.48
CA GLU A 351 25.17 3.37 53.96
C GLU A 351 24.03 2.67 54.70
N MET A 352 24.02 1.34 54.63
CA MET A 352 23.20 0.47 55.48
C MET A 352 23.96 -0.84 55.79
N THR A 353 23.56 -1.55 56.85
CA THR A 353 24.07 -2.91 57.10
C THR A 353 23.41 -3.89 56.14
N TRP A 354 24.18 -4.83 55.55
CA TRP A 354 23.63 -5.88 54.71
C TRP A 354 22.56 -6.69 55.45
N GLY A 355 21.39 -6.84 54.82
CA GLY A 355 20.24 -7.50 55.42
C GLY A 355 19.56 -6.78 56.57
N GLY A 356 19.98 -5.54 56.87
CA GLY A 356 19.24 -4.62 57.73
C GLY A 356 18.25 -3.77 56.94
N SER A 357 17.91 -2.62 57.52
CA SER A 357 16.97 -1.67 56.94
C SER A 357 17.66 -0.35 56.61
N TYR A 358 17.26 0.28 55.51
CA TYR A 358 17.61 1.66 55.18
C TYR A 358 16.41 2.55 55.51
N ASP A 359 16.57 3.46 56.47
CA ASP A 359 15.48 4.35 56.92
C ASP A 359 14.16 3.60 57.25
N ASN A 360 14.29 2.47 57.97
CA ASN A 360 13.19 1.55 58.33
C ASN A 360 12.53 0.81 57.15
N MET A 361 13.18 0.76 55.97
CA MET A 361 12.78 -0.08 54.84
C MET A 361 13.74 -1.27 54.76
N ASP A 362 13.24 -2.48 54.94
CA ASP A 362 14.05 -3.68 54.99
C ASP A 362 14.58 -4.06 53.61
N LEU A 363 15.86 -4.44 53.50
CA LEU A 363 16.41 -5.04 52.28
C LEU A 363 15.74 -6.40 52.05
N TYR A 364 15.17 -6.60 50.86
CA TYR A 364 14.47 -7.85 50.54
C TYR A 364 14.99 -8.54 49.28
N ALA A 365 15.50 -7.81 48.30
CA ALA A 365 15.94 -8.39 47.04
C ALA A 365 17.02 -7.55 46.34
N VAL A 366 17.61 -8.15 45.32
CA VAL A 366 18.52 -7.49 44.39
C VAL A 366 18.14 -7.77 42.95
N SER A 367 18.54 -6.86 42.06
CA SER A 367 18.61 -7.11 40.62
C SER A 367 20.05 -6.93 40.14
N VAL A 368 20.49 -7.85 39.29
CA VAL A 368 21.87 -7.89 38.77
C VAL A 368 21.83 -7.96 37.26
N ILE A 369 22.69 -7.17 36.61
CA ILE A 369 22.87 -7.15 35.16
C ILE A 369 24.36 -7.25 34.86
N ARG A 370 24.73 -8.18 33.98
CA ARG A 370 26.11 -8.40 33.55
C ARG A 370 26.20 -8.25 32.05
N MET A 371 26.93 -7.23 31.63
CA MET A 371 27.26 -6.99 30.23
C MET A 371 28.26 -8.03 29.72
N LYS A 372 28.13 -8.43 28.45
CA LYS A 372 29.12 -9.28 27.79
C LYS A 372 30.38 -8.44 27.47
N PRO A 373 31.57 -8.79 27.98
CA PRO A 373 32.78 -8.03 27.68
C PRO A 373 33.18 -8.13 26.21
N GLY A 374 33.51 -7.00 25.58
CA GLY A 374 34.11 -6.94 24.24
C GLY A 374 33.18 -6.59 23.08
N ASP A 375 31.91 -6.29 23.34
CA ASP A 375 31.01 -5.73 22.32
C ASP A 375 31.41 -4.26 22.03
N ALA A 376 31.93 -3.99 20.85
CA ALA A 376 32.13 -2.61 20.37
C ALA A 376 30.78 -1.99 19.98
N PRO A 377 30.60 -0.65 20.08
CA PRO A 377 29.38 0.00 19.57
C PRO A 377 29.22 -0.28 18.07
N PRO A 378 28.00 -0.39 17.52
CA PRO A 378 27.77 -0.53 16.09
C PRO A 378 28.11 0.79 15.38
N GLY A 379 29.39 0.98 15.08
CA GLY A 379 29.91 1.98 14.15
C GLY A 379 30.66 1.38 12.97
N ASP A 380 30.88 0.06 12.96
CA ASP A 380 31.73 -0.65 12.00
C ASP A 380 30.98 -1.66 11.10
N LEU A 381 29.66 -1.86 11.27
CA LEU A 381 28.92 -2.88 10.53
C LEU A 381 28.53 -2.44 9.10
N TYR A 382 28.26 -1.14 8.94
CA TYR A 382 27.85 -0.52 7.67
C TYR A 382 28.82 0.61 7.32
N SER A 383 28.73 1.12 6.09
CA SER A 383 29.55 2.24 5.61
C SER A 383 29.35 3.59 6.33
N GLY A 384 28.47 3.68 7.32
CA GLY A 384 28.31 4.84 8.20
C GLY A 384 26.92 4.96 8.81
N GLY A 385 26.70 6.01 9.60
CA GLY A 385 25.41 6.29 10.26
C GLY A 385 25.22 5.58 11.61
N SER A 386 24.15 5.95 12.32
CA SER A 386 23.77 5.35 13.62
C SER A 386 22.43 4.60 13.57
N GLY A 387 21.82 4.51 12.38
CA GLY A 387 20.50 3.89 12.18
C GLY A 387 19.33 4.73 12.69
N THR A 388 19.58 5.99 13.04
CA THR A 388 18.54 6.94 13.47
C THR A 388 17.98 7.70 12.27
N ALA A 389 16.79 8.29 12.38
CA ALA A 389 16.19 9.04 11.26
C ALA A 389 17.07 10.21 10.77
N SER A 390 17.81 10.87 11.67
CA SER A 390 18.71 11.98 11.32
C SER A 390 20.10 11.52 10.85
N ALA A 391 20.48 10.28 11.13
CA ALA A 391 21.73 9.67 10.72
C ALA A 391 21.50 8.18 10.36
N PRO A 392 20.82 7.89 9.23
CA PRO A 392 20.51 6.53 8.82
C PRO A 392 21.79 5.75 8.53
N TYR A 393 21.75 4.42 8.72
CA TYR A 393 22.84 3.56 8.29
C TYR A 393 23.03 3.63 6.77
N LEU A 394 24.28 3.75 6.33
CA LEU A 394 24.62 3.90 4.93
C LEU A 394 24.93 2.54 4.31
N ILE A 395 24.18 2.16 3.29
CA ILE A 395 24.42 0.97 2.47
C ILE A 395 25.12 1.43 1.19
N ALA A 396 26.44 1.27 1.13
CA ALA A 396 27.29 1.73 0.03
C ALA A 396 27.88 0.58 -0.79
N SER A 397 27.82 -0.66 -0.31
CA SER A 397 28.34 -1.83 -1.01
C SER A 397 27.48 -3.08 -0.86
N LYS A 398 27.83 -4.13 -1.60
CA LYS A 398 27.25 -5.47 -1.44
C LYS A 398 27.44 -5.99 -0.02
N GLU A 399 28.63 -5.78 0.55
CA GLU A 399 28.98 -6.23 1.90
C GLU A 399 28.09 -5.56 2.96
N ASP A 400 27.76 -4.28 2.81
CA ASP A 400 26.81 -3.61 3.71
C ASP A 400 25.41 -4.24 3.65
N LEU A 401 24.94 -4.57 2.44
CA LEU A 401 23.62 -5.17 2.24
C LEU A 401 23.55 -6.60 2.80
N LEU A 402 24.64 -7.37 2.66
CA LEU A 402 24.77 -8.69 3.28
C LEU A 402 24.91 -8.59 4.81
N ALA A 403 25.59 -7.58 5.33
CA ALA A 403 25.65 -7.31 6.76
C ALA A 403 24.27 -7.00 7.35
N LEU A 404 23.42 -6.28 6.59
CA LEU A 404 22.03 -6.02 6.96
C LEU A 404 21.19 -7.31 6.95
N ARG A 405 21.36 -8.18 5.95
CA ARG A 405 20.75 -9.52 5.95
C ARG A 405 21.10 -10.29 7.23
N ASP A 406 22.37 -10.26 7.63
CA ASP A 406 22.87 -10.99 8.80
C ASP A 406 22.55 -10.30 10.15
N SER A 407 21.89 -9.13 10.11
CA SER A 407 21.54 -8.34 11.29
C SER A 407 20.03 -8.01 11.37
N PRO A 408 19.13 -9.01 11.49
CA PRO A 408 17.69 -8.76 11.61
C PRO A 408 17.30 -7.87 12.79
N SER A 409 18.15 -7.77 13.82
CA SER A 409 17.96 -6.84 14.93
C SER A 409 17.94 -5.38 14.47
N ASP A 410 18.49 -5.03 13.32
CA ASP A 410 18.51 -3.67 12.79
C ASP A 410 17.31 -3.35 11.89
N TYR A 411 16.43 -4.30 11.60
CA TYR A 411 15.30 -4.12 10.67
C TYR A 411 14.27 -3.07 11.05
N HIS A 412 14.31 -2.56 12.29
CA HIS A 412 13.49 -1.45 12.77
C HIS A 412 14.17 -0.07 12.62
N ARG A 413 15.39 -0.02 12.07
CA ARG A 413 16.23 1.19 11.94
C ARG A 413 16.04 1.90 10.60
N HIS A 414 16.70 3.04 10.45
CA HIS A 414 16.68 3.84 9.22
C HIS A 414 17.94 3.60 8.39
N PHE A 415 17.77 3.39 7.08
CA PHE A 415 18.81 3.07 6.12
C PHE A 415 18.75 4.01 4.92
N ARG A 416 19.92 4.27 4.32
CA ARG A 416 20.03 4.98 3.05
C ARG A 416 21.04 4.27 2.13
N VAL A 417 20.62 3.99 0.91
CA VAL A 417 21.53 3.52 -0.14
C VAL A 417 22.28 4.72 -0.69
N THR A 418 23.60 4.57 -0.85
CA THR A 418 24.49 5.68 -1.25
C THR A 418 25.32 5.42 -2.51
N ALA A 419 25.20 4.22 -3.07
CA ALA A 419 25.80 3.83 -4.33
C ALA A 419 24.97 2.73 -4.99
N ASP A 420 25.16 2.54 -6.29
CA ASP A 420 24.68 1.36 -6.98
C ASP A 420 25.38 0.10 -6.44
N ILE A 421 24.61 -0.96 -6.19
CA ILE A 421 25.10 -2.23 -5.62
C ILE A 421 24.94 -3.35 -6.64
N ASP A 422 25.91 -4.24 -6.77
CA ASP A 422 25.85 -5.38 -7.69
C ASP A 422 25.95 -6.71 -6.93
N LEU A 423 24.93 -7.56 -7.07
CA LEU A 423 24.82 -8.88 -6.45
C LEU A 423 25.24 -10.03 -7.39
N ALA A 424 25.86 -9.72 -8.53
CA ALA A 424 26.29 -10.74 -9.48
C ALA A 424 27.15 -11.83 -8.81
N GLY A 425 26.79 -13.09 -9.08
CA GLY A 425 27.47 -14.28 -8.55
C GLY A 425 26.90 -14.79 -7.23
N GLU A 426 26.00 -14.05 -6.57
CA GLU A 426 25.22 -14.55 -5.44
C GLU A 426 23.90 -15.17 -5.93
N THR A 427 23.42 -16.20 -5.25
CA THR A 427 22.08 -16.76 -5.47
C THR A 427 21.51 -17.16 -4.13
N PHE A 428 20.33 -16.63 -3.81
CA PHE A 428 19.66 -16.82 -2.52
C PHE A 428 18.53 -17.84 -2.65
N SER A 429 18.25 -18.55 -1.56
CA SER A 429 17.18 -19.55 -1.46
C SER A 429 15.94 -19.02 -0.73
N ASP A 430 15.92 -17.72 -0.42
CA ASP A 430 14.90 -16.99 0.34
C ASP A 430 15.01 -15.50 -0.01
N ALA A 431 14.16 -14.65 0.56
CA ALA A 431 14.30 -13.20 0.41
C ALA A 431 15.65 -12.69 0.95
N LEU A 432 16.14 -11.61 0.35
CA LEU A 432 17.44 -11.07 0.75
C LEU A 432 17.39 -10.52 2.19
N LEU A 433 16.35 -9.74 2.49
CA LEU A 433 16.06 -9.12 3.78
C LEU A 433 14.69 -9.58 4.28
N ALA A 434 14.52 -9.69 5.60
CA ALA A 434 13.29 -10.21 6.21
C ALA A 434 12.81 -11.53 5.58
N PRO A 435 13.67 -12.56 5.45
CA PRO A 435 13.26 -13.86 4.93
C PRO A 435 12.32 -14.55 5.91
N ASP A 436 11.38 -15.31 5.36
CA ASP A 436 10.65 -16.29 6.14
C ASP A 436 11.60 -17.42 6.57
N THR A 437 11.52 -17.83 7.83
CA THR A 437 12.45 -18.82 8.42
C THR A 437 11.85 -20.21 8.53
N ASP A 438 10.55 -20.37 8.30
CA ASP A 438 9.88 -21.68 8.30
C ASP A 438 8.78 -21.78 7.24
N SER A 439 9.17 -22.23 6.05
CA SER A 439 8.25 -22.47 4.93
C SER A 439 7.36 -23.71 5.09
N SER A 440 7.28 -24.33 6.28
CA SER A 440 6.43 -25.50 6.54
C SER A 440 5.00 -25.15 6.91
N ASN A 441 4.72 -23.88 7.18
CA ASN A 441 3.41 -23.39 7.56
C ASN A 441 3.02 -22.12 6.78
N ASP A 442 1.85 -21.55 7.08
CA ASP A 442 1.24 -20.45 6.33
C ASP A 442 1.45 -19.07 6.99
N VAL A 443 2.24 -19.02 8.06
CA VAL A 443 2.55 -17.83 8.85
C VAL A 443 3.97 -17.41 8.55
N PHE A 444 4.21 -16.10 8.55
CA PHE A 444 5.57 -15.57 8.46
C PHE A 444 6.29 -15.74 9.80
N ASP A 445 7.38 -16.50 9.82
CA ASP A 445 8.14 -16.81 11.04
C ASP A 445 9.41 -15.96 11.20
N GLY A 446 9.76 -15.17 10.18
CA GLY A 446 10.92 -14.30 10.18
C GLY A 446 10.78 -13.02 11.01
N VAL A 447 11.86 -12.23 11.06
CA VAL A 447 11.83 -10.86 11.59
C VAL A 447 11.42 -9.93 10.45
N LYS A 448 10.31 -9.20 10.65
CA LYS A 448 9.76 -8.27 9.67
C LYS A 448 10.65 -7.03 9.53
N PHE A 449 10.65 -6.41 8.35
CA PHE A 449 11.28 -5.11 8.15
C PHE A 449 10.29 -3.99 8.50
N SER A 450 10.52 -3.31 9.63
CA SER A 450 9.65 -2.25 10.17
C SER A 450 10.30 -0.86 10.19
N GLY A 451 11.55 -0.78 9.77
CA GLY A 451 12.33 0.43 9.61
C GLY A 451 12.07 1.14 8.28
N THR A 452 13.00 1.99 7.86
CA THR A 452 12.89 2.72 6.58
C THR A 452 14.14 2.51 5.73
N LEU A 453 13.99 2.34 4.42
CA LEU A 453 15.10 2.34 3.47
C LEU A 453 14.86 3.39 2.36
N ASP A 454 15.67 4.45 2.38
CA ASP A 454 15.74 5.45 1.32
C ASP A 454 16.78 5.01 0.29
N GLY A 455 16.32 4.63 -0.91
CA GLY A 455 17.16 4.19 -2.01
C GLY A 455 18.01 5.30 -2.64
N GLY A 456 17.73 6.57 -2.35
CA GLY A 456 18.51 7.71 -2.85
C GLY A 456 18.55 7.84 -4.37
N GLY A 457 17.70 7.12 -5.10
CA GLY A 457 17.71 7.00 -6.57
C GLY A 457 18.73 6.00 -7.12
N TYR A 458 19.40 5.21 -6.27
CA TYR A 458 20.37 4.19 -6.68
C TYR A 458 19.71 2.85 -7.02
N VAL A 459 20.48 1.99 -7.68
CA VAL A 459 20.01 0.70 -8.18
C VAL A 459 20.79 -0.47 -7.56
N ILE A 460 20.07 -1.49 -7.07
CA ILE A 460 20.62 -2.81 -6.75
C ILE A 460 20.46 -3.71 -7.96
N ARG A 461 21.58 -4.28 -8.44
CA ARG A 461 21.64 -5.08 -9.65
C ARG A 461 21.77 -6.57 -9.37
N ASN A 462 21.22 -7.36 -10.28
CA ASN A 462 21.45 -8.80 -10.37
C ASN A 462 20.99 -9.59 -9.12
N LEU A 463 19.89 -9.18 -8.49
CA LEU A 463 19.25 -9.97 -7.43
C LEU A 463 18.81 -11.32 -8.01
N ALA A 464 19.35 -12.42 -7.50
CA ALA A 464 19.00 -13.77 -7.93
C ALA A 464 18.47 -14.59 -6.74
N ILE A 465 17.19 -14.92 -6.78
CA ILE A 465 16.51 -15.81 -5.82
C ILE A 465 15.98 -17.01 -6.61
N ASP A 466 16.28 -18.22 -6.16
CA ASP A 466 15.86 -19.46 -6.78
C ASP A 466 15.50 -20.50 -5.72
N THR A 467 14.21 -20.85 -5.65
CA THR A 467 13.70 -21.91 -4.76
C THR A 467 13.20 -23.14 -5.53
N VAL A 468 13.56 -23.30 -6.81
CA VAL A 468 13.13 -24.45 -7.62
C VAL A 468 13.44 -25.78 -6.91
N GLY A 469 12.40 -26.60 -6.74
CA GLY A 469 12.47 -27.89 -6.06
C GLY A 469 11.90 -27.89 -4.63
N ALA A 470 11.54 -26.73 -4.08
CA ALA A 470 10.75 -26.57 -2.86
C ALA A 470 9.78 -25.39 -3.00
N ALA A 471 8.72 -25.33 -2.19
CA ALA A 471 7.92 -24.11 -2.10
C ALA A 471 8.77 -23.04 -1.40
N GLY A 472 8.78 -21.81 -1.93
CA GLY A 472 9.42 -20.67 -1.29
C GLY A 472 8.44 -19.52 -1.15
N ASP A 473 8.19 -19.10 0.09
CA ASP A 473 7.24 -18.03 0.38
C ASP A 473 7.96 -16.71 0.69
N TYR A 474 7.27 -15.59 0.49
CA TYR A 474 7.77 -14.24 0.81
C TYR A 474 9.11 -13.95 0.10
N LEU A 475 9.15 -14.06 -1.23
CA LEU A 475 10.37 -13.90 -2.02
C LEU A 475 10.51 -12.47 -2.57
N GLY A 476 11.71 -11.90 -2.45
CA GLY A 476 12.07 -10.58 -2.99
C GLY A 476 13.33 -10.00 -2.35
N LEU A 477 13.66 -8.73 -2.64
CA LEU A 477 14.65 -8.00 -1.84
C LEU A 477 14.22 -8.01 -0.35
N PHE A 478 12.94 -7.79 -0.09
CA PHE A 478 12.32 -7.93 1.22
C PHE A 478 11.30 -9.08 1.21
N GLY A 479 11.31 -9.96 2.20
CA GLY A 479 10.23 -10.95 2.34
C GLY A 479 8.97 -10.32 2.88
N PHE A 480 9.10 -9.55 3.97
CA PHE A 480 7.98 -8.92 4.65
C PHE A 480 8.30 -7.48 5.10
N LEU A 481 7.49 -6.52 4.64
CA LEU A 481 7.49 -5.13 5.10
C LEU A 481 6.32 -4.89 6.07
N GLU A 482 6.58 -4.20 7.18
CA GLU A 482 5.58 -3.82 8.18
C GLU A 482 5.66 -2.32 8.45
N GLY A 483 4.77 -1.53 7.84
CA GLY A 483 4.87 -0.07 7.93
C GLY A 483 3.98 0.59 8.97
N GLY A 484 2.89 -0.06 9.39
CA GLY A 484 1.90 0.56 10.29
C GLY A 484 1.39 1.92 9.80
N GLY A 485 1.23 2.08 8.48
CA GLY A 485 0.82 3.31 7.80
C GLY A 485 1.96 4.29 7.46
N ARG A 486 3.23 3.90 7.59
CA ARG A 486 4.41 4.75 7.34
C ARG A 486 5.11 4.40 6.03
N GLU A 487 5.97 5.32 5.57
CA GLU A 487 6.95 5.08 4.51
C GLU A 487 7.97 4.05 4.96
N VAL A 488 8.11 2.97 4.17
CA VAL A 488 9.02 1.87 4.48
C VAL A 488 10.16 1.82 3.47
N VAL A 489 9.87 1.96 2.18
CA VAL A 489 10.88 1.92 1.13
C VAL A 489 10.61 3.02 0.11
N THR A 490 11.61 3.85 -0.18
CA THR A 490 11.47 4.94 -1.14
C THR A 490 12.62 4.99 -2.14
N ASN A 491 12.38 5.47 -3.36
CA ASN A 491 13.42 5.83 -4.34
C ASN A 491 14.47 4.75 -4.66
N LEU A 492 14.09 3.47 -4.67
CA LEU A 492 15.01 2.35 -4.92
C LEU A 492 14.72 1.68 -6.27
N GLY A 493 15.77 1.42 -7.04
CA GLY A 493 15.70 0.61 -8.26
C GLY A 493 16.26 -0.80 -8.11
N LEU A 494 15.63 -1.78 -8.76
CA LEU A 494 16.14 -3.14 -8.94
C LEU A 494 16.31 -3.43 -10.43
N ALA A 495 17.51 -3.85 -10.85
CA ALA A 495 17.79 -4.09 -12.26
C ALA A 495 18.54 -5.39 -12.55
N GLY A 496 18.04 -6.17 -13.52
CA GLY A 496 18.59 -7.48 -13.86
C GLY A 496 18.40 -8.53 -12.76
N GLY A 497 18.87 -9.75 -13.01
CA GLY A 497 18.62 -10.89 -12.11
C GLY A 497 17.24 -11.52 -12.29
N SER A 498 16.83 -12.35 -11.33
CA SER A 498 15.58 -13.12 -11.37
C SER A 498 15.11 -13.53 -9.97
N VAL A 499 13.80 -13.52 -9.75
CA VAL A 499 13.15 -14.15 -8.58
C VAL A 499 12.32 -15.33 -9.07
N THR A 500 12.72 -16.55 -8.70
CA THR A 500 12.06 -17.79 -9.13
C THR A 500 11.58 -18.58 -7.92
N GLY A 501 10.25 -18.71 -7.77
CA GLY A 501 9.63 -19.59 -6.79
C GLY A 501 9.34 -20.98 -7.36
N GLY A 502 9.57 -22.03 -6.57
CA GLY A 502 9.12 -23.39 -6.90
C GLY A 502 7.59 -23.56 -6.88
N ASP A 503 7.13 -24.80 -7.03
CA ASP A 503 5.69 -25.11 -7.02
C ASP A 503 5.06 -24.77 -5.66
N GLY A 504 3.88 -24.14 -5.69
CA GLY A 504 3.13 -23.74 -4.51
C GLY A 504 3.64 -22.49 -3.79
N SER A 505 4.67 -21.83 -4.31
CA SER A 505 5.26 -20.61 -3.73
C SER A 505 4.27 -19.46 -3.61
N ARG A 506 4.36 -18.69 -2.53
CA ARG A 506 3.46 -17.57 -2.24
C ARG A 506 4.22 -16.26 -2.06
N TYR A 507 3.61 -15.16 -2.50
CA TYR A 507 4.09 -13.80 -2.27
C TYR A 507 5.47 -13.56 -2.89
N LEU A 508 5.53 -13.50 -4.22
CA LEU A 508 6.75 -13.26 -4.99
C LEU A 508 6.70 -11.85 -5.58
N GLY A 509 7.68 -11.02 -5.23
CA GLY A 509 7.91 -9.74 -5.87
C GLY A 509 9.39 -9.42 -5.93
N ALA A 510 9.85 -8.70 -6.96
CA ALA A 510 11.27 -8.34 -7.03
C ALA A 510 11.70 -7.49 -5.83
N LEU A 511 10.87 -6.51 -5.44
CA LEU A 511 11.14 -5.63 -4.31
C LEU A 511 10.66 -6.24 -3.00
N CYS A 512 9.40 -6.66 -2.93
CA CYS A 512 8.90 -7.30 -1.72
C CYS A 512 7.94 -8.47 -2.00
N GLY A 513 8.02 -9.51 -1.16
CA GLY A 513 7.03 -10.57 -1.15
C GLY A 513 5.69 -10.06 -0.63
N TYR A 514 5.70 -9.47 0.58
CA TYR A 514 4.49 -9.02 1.26
C TYR A 514 4.68 -7.61 1.86
N ASN A 515 3.77 -6.69 1.53
CA ASN A 515 3.73 -5.34 2.09
C ASN A 515 2.52 -5.19 3.01
N TRP A 516 2.72 -5.23 4.33
CA TRP A 516 1.67 -5.01 5.31
C TRP A 516 1.65 -3.55 5.76
N SER A 517 0.63 -2.81 5.34
CA SER A 517 0.41 -1.41 5.76
C SER A 517 1.64 -0.50 5.60
N GLY A 518 2.56 -0.86 4.71
CA GLY A 518 3.72 -0.03 4.36
C GLY A 518 3.48 0.79 3.12
N THR A 519 4.17 1.92 3.02
CA THR A 519 4.23 2.71 1.78
C THR A 519 5.54 2.44 1.05
N ILE A 520 5.41 2.06 -0.22
CA ILE A 520 6.49 1.93 -1.20
C ILE A 520 6.31 3.06 -2.22
N ASP A 521 7.27 3.98 -2.27
CA ASP A 521 7.17 5.20 -3.07
C ASP A 521 8.35 5.35 -4.04
N GLY A 522 8.06 5.63 -5.31
CA GLY A 522 9.08 5.93 -6.32
C GLY A 522 10.06 4.78 -6.60
N CYS A 523 9.66 3.54 -6.32
CA CYS A 523 10.52 2.35 -6.48
C CYS A 523 10.25 1.64 -7.81
N HIS A 524 11.25 0.92 -8.33
CA HIS A 524 11.08 0.21 -9.59
C HIS A 524 11.86 -1.10 -9.72
N ALA A 525 11.36 -2.01 -10.56
CA ALA A 525 11.99 -3.29 -10.83
C ALA A 525 11.98 -3.67 -12.33
N THR A 526 13.15 -4.03 -12.85
CA THR A 526 13.30 -4.66 -14.18
C THR A 526 13.64 -6.15 -14.08
N VAL A 527 13.53 -6.72 -12.88
CA VAL A 527 13.87 -8.12 -12.54
C VAL A 527 12.78 -9.04 -13.07
N ALA A 528 13.15 -10.19 -13.63
CA ALA A 528 12.16 -11.20 -14.03
C ALA A 528 11.63 -11.96 -12.80
N VAL A 529 10.31 -12.17 -12.73
CA VAL A 529 9.68 -12.89 -11.61
C VAL A 529 8.90 -14.10 -12.15
N SER A 530 9.17 -15.29 -11.62
CA SER A 530 8.52 -16.53 -12.07
C SER A 530 8.08 -17.38 -10.87
N GLY A 531 6.79 -17.71 -10.79
CA GLY A 531 6.25 -18.71 -9.87
C GLY A 531 6.02 -20.06 -10.56
N GLY A 532 6.28 -21.16 -9.86
CA GLY A 532 5.94 -22.52 -10.28
C GLY A 532 4.44 -22.81 -10.33
N VAL A 533 4.09 -24.09 -10.48
CA VAL A 533 2.69 -24.56 -10.49
C VAL A 533 2.02 -24.25 -9.16
N GLY A 534 0.81 -23.68 -9.18
CA GLY A 534 0.04 -23.39 -7.97
C GLY A 534 0.53 -22.17 -7.18
N SER A 535 1.33 -21.31 -7.77
CA SER A 535 1.86 -20.11 -7.09
C SER A 535 0.77 -19.08 -6.80
N GLN A 536 0.95 -18.28 -5.75
CA GLN A 536 -0.02 -17.27 -5.32
C GLN A 536 0.68 -15.92 -5.09
N GLY A 537 0.07 -14.82 -5.54
CA GLY A 537 0.64 -13.48 -5.37
C GLY A 537 1.99 -13.32 -6.08
N VAL A 538 2.00 -13.43 -7.41
CA VAL A 538 3.21 -13.24 -8.24
C VAL A 538 3.15 -11.86 -8.89
N GLY A 539 3.98 -10.93 -8.42
CA GLY A 539 4.08 -9.56 -8.91
C GLY A 539 5.47 -9.20 -9.42
N GLY A 540 5.59 -8.31 -10.40
CA GLY A 540 6.91 -7.85 -10.86
C GLY A 540 7.64 -6.99 -9.83
N LEU A 541 6.93 -6.24 -9.01
CA LEU A 541 7.49 -5.43 -7.91
C LEU A 541 7.12 -6.01 -6.54
N CYS A 542 5.84 -6.28 -6.30
CA CYS A 542 5.29 -6.69 -5.01
C CYS A 542 4.42 -7.94 -5.15
N GLY A 543 4.65 -8.98 -4.35
CA GLY A 543 3.79 -10.18 -4.37
C GLY A 543 2.36 -9.86 -3.92
N THR A 544 2.21 -9.42 -2.68
CA THR A 544 0.93 -8.97 -2.10
C THR A 544 1.09 -7.62 -1.40
N ASN A 545 0.23 -6.67 -1.76
CA ASN A 545 0.07 -5.39 -1.09
C ASN A 545 -1.17 -5.43 -0.20
N TRP A 546 -0.96 -5.59 1.11
CA TRP A 546 -2.04 -5.78 2.07
C TRP A 546 -2.21 -4.55 2.95
N MET A 547 -3.32 -3.82 2.78
CA MET A 547 -3.56 -2.51 3.41
C MET A 547 -2.40 -1.51 3.20
N GLY A 548 -1.51 -1.78 2.24
CA GLY A 548 -0.31 -1.00 1.94
C GLY A 548 -0.55 -0.05 0.77
N THR A 549 0.44 0.80 0.51
CA THR A 549 0.41 1.77 -0.59
C THR A 549 1.60 1.56 -1.51
N LEU A 550 1.32 1.40 -2.81
CA LEU A 550 2.30 1.50 -3.89
C LEU A 550 2.02 2.81 -4.64
N VAL A 551 2.97 3.73 -4.65
CA VAL A 551 2.79 5.04 -5.30
C VAL A 551 4.00 5.40 -6.16
N GLY A 552 3.76 5.89 -7.38
CA GLY A 552 4.84 6.29 -8.29
C GLY A 552 5.81 5.16 -8.67
N CYS A 553 5.37 3.90 -8.53
CA CYS A 553 6.22 2.73 -8.70
C CYS A 553 6.04 2.07 -10.08
N TYR A 554 7.05 1.34 -10.56
CA TYR A 554 6.91 0.61 -11.82
C TYR A 554 7.67 -0.70 -11.94
N ALA A 555 7.16 -1.60 -12.80
CA ALA A 555 7.81 -2.87 -13.13
C ALA A 555 7.87 -3.12 -14.64
N THR A 556 9.04 -3.48 -15.15
CA THR A 556 9.25 -3.75 -16.60
C THR A 556 9.78 -5.15 -16.88
N GLY A 557 10.11 -5.92 -15.84
CA GLY A 557 10.54 -7.31 -15.96
C GLY A 557 9.38 -8.22 -16.35
N THR A 558 9.67 -9.35 -17.00
CA THR A 558 8.65 -10.35 -17.35
C THR A 558 8.13 -11.04 -16.09
N VAL A 559 6.83 -11.29 -16.04
CA VAL A 559 6.18 -12.03 -14.94
C VAL A 559 5.54 -13.30 -15.48
N SER A 560 5.81 -14.45 -14.85
CA SER A 560 5.18 -15.72 -15.21
C SER A 560 4.67 -16.51 -14.00
N GLY A 561 3.43 -16.98 -14.05
CA GLY A 561 2.90 -17.99 -13.14
C GLY A 561 2.80 -19.36 -13.82
N GLY A 562 3.08 -20.44 -13.10
CA GLY A 562 2.81 -21.79 -13.56
C GLY A 562 1.30 -22.08 -13.70
N ALA A 563 0.95 -23.31 -14.07
CA ALA A 563 -0.45 -23.75 -14.08
C ALA A 563 -1.09 -23.61 -12.69
N ASN A 564 -2.39 -23.35 -12.62
CA ASN A 564 -3.18 -23.17 -11.39
C ASN A 564 -2.70 -22.03 -10.49
N SER A 565 -2.05 -20.99 -11.03
CA SER A 565 -1.64 -19.83 -10.24
C SER A 565 -2.84 -18.98 -9.85
N LYS A 566 -2.87 -18.43 -8.63
CA LYS A 566 -4.04 -17.66 -8.17
C LYS A 566 -4.03 -16.19 -8.59
N TYR A 567 -2.95 -15.47 -8.37
CA TYR A 567 -2.89 -14.04 -8.67
C TYR A 567 -1.55 -13.72 -9.31
N VAL A 568 -1.58 -13.27 -10.58
CA VAL A 568 -0.38 -12.95 -11.35
C VAL A 568 -0.54 -11.55 -11.93
N GLY A 569 0.34 -10.63 -11.55
CA GLY A 569 0.30 -9.22 -11.98
C GLY A 569 1.66 -8.69 -12.41
N GLY A 570 1.70 -7.80 -13.41
CA GLY A 570 2.98 -7.23 -13.85
C GLY A 570 3.65 -6.31 -12.82
N LEU A 571 2.87 -5.60 -11.99
CA LEU A 571 3.38 -4.83 -10.85
C LEU A 571 3.15 -5.57 -9.53
N CYS A 572 1.90 -5.95 -9.26
CA CYS A 572 1.49 -6.54 -7.99
C CYS A 572 0.65 -7.81 -8.19
N GLY A 573 0.94 -8.90 -7.48
CA GLY A 573 0.12 -10.10 -7.55
C GLY A 573 -1.30 -9.85 -7.02
N GLU A 574 -1.41 -9.37 -5.78
CA GLU A 574 -2.67 -9.12 -5.08
C GLU A 574 -2.64 -7.79 -4.34
N ASN A 575 -3.64 -6.93 -4.56
CA ASN A 575 -3.86 -5.67 -3.86
C ASN A 575 -5.12 -5.80 -3.01
N THR A 576 -4.98 -5.88 -1.67
CA THR A 576 -6.09 -6.37 -0.84
C THR A 576 -6.18 -5.69 0.53
N SER A 577 -7.41 -5.64 1.03
CA SER A 577 -7.71 -5.57 2.45
C SER A 577 -8.87 -6.52 2.76
N ASP A 578 -8.68 -7.50 3.61
CA ASP A 578 -9.78 -8.39 4.04
C ASP A 578 -10.35 -8.00 5.43
N LEU A 579 -9.81 -6.93 6.02
CA LEU A 579 -10.10 -6.54 7.39
C LEU A 579 -11.16 -5.42 7.41
N TYR A 580 -12.41 -5.83 7.67
CA TYR A 580 -13.58 -4.94 7.69
C TYR A 580 -13.33 -3.70 8.58
N GLY A 581 -13.44 -2.51 7.97
CA GLY A 581 -13.29 -1.22 8.67
C GLY A 581 -11.88 -0.61 8.62
N TYR A 582 -10.92 -1.26 7.98
CA TYR A 582 -9.61 -0.68 7.68
C TYR A 582 -9.57 -0.10 6.26
N PRO A 583 -8.69 0.89 5.98
CA PRO A 583 -8.54 1.42 4.63
C PRO A 583 -8.04 0.32 3.68
N GLY A 584 -8.62 0.28 2.48
CA GLY A 584 -8.19 -0.60 1.40
C GLY A 584 -6.74 -0.36 0.99
N ALA A 585 -6.12 -1.36 0.37
CA ALA A 585 -4.79 -1.17 -0.21
C ALA A 585 -4.87 -0.24 -1.44
N VAL A 586 -3.78 0.46 -1.73
CA VAL A 586 -3.73 1.49 -2.79
C VAL A 586 -2.60 1.21 -3.77
N ILE A 587 -2.94 1.21 -5.05
CA ILE A 587 -1.98 1.35 -6.15
C ILE A 587 -2.29 2.66 -6.86
N GLN A 588 -1.34 3.59 -6.88
CA GLN A 588 -1.54 4.94 -7.41
C GLN A 588 -0.38 5.40 -8.28
N ASN A 589 -0.67 5.96 -9.46
CA ASN A 589 0.35 6.50 -10.38
C ASN A 589 1.46 5.48 -10.69
N CYS A 590 1.11 4.21 -10.81
CA CYS A 590 2.04 3.12 -11.03
C CYS A 590 1.87 2.53 -12.43
N TYR A 591 2.90 1.83 -12.92
CA TYR A 591 2.78 1.17 -14.23
C TYR A 591 3.56 -0.12 -14.38
N ALA A 592 3.11 -0.95 -15.33
CA ALA A 592 3.79 -2.18 -15.73
C ALA A 592 3.87 -2.36 -17.25
N THR A 593 5.05 -2.65 -17.78
CA THR A 593 5.26 -2.84 -19.24
C THR A 593 5.84 -4.21 -19.61
N GLY A 594 6.26 -4.99 -18.62
CA GLY A 594 6.72 -6.36 -18.82
C GLY A 594 5.60 -7.29 -19.27
N ALA A 595 5.91 -8.27 -20.12
CA ALA A 595 4.93 -9.29 -20.51
C ALA A 595 4.54 -10.14 -19.29
N VAL A 596 3.24 -10.44 -19.17
CA VAL A 596 2.66 -11.27 -18.10
C VAL A 596 2.10 -12.56 -18.70
N SER A 597 2.46 -13.69 -18.12
CA SER A 597 1.94 -15.00 -18.53
C SER A 597 1.53 -15.87 -17.35
N ALA A 598 0.52 -16.72 -17.54
CA ALA A 598 0.16 -17.74 -16.56
C ALA A 598 -0.25 -19.05 -17.26
N GLY A 599 -0.01 -20.20 -16.63
CA GLY A 599 -0.41 -21.49 -17.17
C GLY A 599 -1.92 -21.76 -17.07
N ASP A 600 -2.35 -22.92 -17.57
CA ASP A 600 -3.75 -23.39 -17.51
C ASP A 600 -4.29 -23.44 -16.07
N GLY A 601 -5.60 -23.26 -15.90
CA GLY A 601 -6.28 -23.29 -14.61
C GLY A 601 -5.99 -22.08 -13.71
N SER A 602 -5.34 -21.02 -14.21
CA SER A 602 -5.00 -19.86 -13.40
C SER A 602 -6.24 -19.04 -13.06
N ALA A 603 -6.32 -18.51 -11.83
CA ALA A 603 -7.51 -17.80 -11.37
C ALA A 603 -7.58 -16.38 -11.94
N SER A 604 -6.62 -15.51 -11.60
CA SER A 604 -6.69 -14.09 -11.99
C SER A 604 -5.32 -13.60 -12.49
N VAL A 605 -5.30 -13.08 -13.72
CA VAL A 605 -4.07 -12.63 -14.41
C VAL A 605 -4.27 -11.22 -14.94
N GLY A 606 -3.43 -10.27 -14.52
CA GLY A 606 -3.51 -8.88 -14.93
C GLY A 606 -2.16 -8.30 -15.39
N GLY A 607 -2.18 -7.31 -16.28
CA GLY A 607 -0.94 -6.64 -16.70
C GLY A 607 -0.34 -5.74 -15.61
N LEU A 608 -1.15 -5.13 -14.75
CA LEU A 608 -0.70 -4.38 -13.57
C LEU A 608 -0.91 -5.21 -12.29
N CYS A 609 -2.13 -5.69 -12.05
CA CYS A 609 -2.51 -6.35 -10.81
C CYS A 609 -3.27 -7.68 -11.06
N GLY A 610 -2.92 -8.76 -10.38
CA GLY A 610 -3.65 -10.03 -10.54
C GLY A 610 -5.08 -9.94 -9.98
N ASP A 611 -5.21 -9.56 -8.71
CA ASP A 611 -6.49 -9.36 -8.02
C ASP A 611 -6.49 -8.07 -7.19
N ASN A 612 -7.57 -7.29 -7.30
CA ASN A 612 -7.83 -6.08 -6.54
C ASN A 612 -9.07 -6.30 -5.66
N TYR A 613 -8.88 -6.53 -4.36
CA TYR A 613 -9.93 -6.91 -3.43
C TYR A 613 -10.15 -5.83 -2.37
N GLU A 614 -11.36 -5.24 -2.32
CA GLU A 614 -11.73 -4.17 -1.38
C GLU A 614 -10.71 -3.00 -1.37
N SER A 615 -10.09 -2.74 -2.53
CA SER A 615 -8.91 -1.88 -2.67
C SER A 615 -9.00 -0.99 -3.92
N GLY A 616 -8.13 0.02 -4.02
CA GLY A 616 -8.18 1.03 -5.10
C GLY A 616 -6.97 0.99 -6.03
N ILE A 617 -7.23 1.12 -7.34
CA ILE A 617 -6.21 1.36 -8.37
C ILE A 617 -6.54 2.68 -9.08
N SER A 618 -5.61 3.64 -9.06
CA SER A 618 -5.85 4.96 -9.66
C SER A 618 -4.67 5.50 -10.46
N GLY A 619 -4.95 6.23 -11.55
CA GLY A 619 -3.92 6.90 -12.37
C GLY A 619 -2.83 5.98 -12.90
N SER A 620 -3.13 4.69 -13.07
CA SER A 620 -2.13 3.63 -13.29
C SER A 620 -2.35 2.91 -14.62
N TYR A 621 -1.31 2.29 -15.18
CA TYR A 621 -1.42 1.69 -16.51
C TYR A 621 -0.58 0.44 -16.77
N ALA A 622 -1.02 -0.35 -17.75
CA ALA A 622 -0.31 -1.54 -18.21
C ALA A 622 -0.19 -1.62 -19.74
N GLU A 623 1.00 -1.91 -20.24
CA GLU A 623 1.28 -2.00 -21.69
C GLU A 623 1.78 -3.37 -22.13
N GLY A 624 2.21 -4.19 -21.17
CA GLY A 624 2.70 -5.54 -21.44
C GLY A 624 1.61 -6.46 -21.98
N ARG A 625 1.97 -7.35 -22.91
CA ARG A 625 1.07 -8.42 -23.35
C ARG A 625 0.71 -9.33 -22.17
N VAL A 626 -0.57 -9.68 -22.05
CA VAL A 626 -1.08 -10.60 -21.02
C VAL A 626 -1.55 -11.90 -21.68
N THR A 627 -1.11 -13.05 -21.17
CA THR A 627 -1.49 -14.37 -21.71
C THR A 627 -1.72 -15.38 -20.58
N ALA A 628 -2.98 -15.74 -20.35
CA ALA A 628 -3.35 -16.86 -19.50
C ALA A 628 -3.51 -18.15 -20.34
N GLY A 629 -3.36 -19.31 -19.70
CA GLY A 629 -3.65 -20.60 -20.34
C GLY A 629 -5.09 -20.68 -20.83
N ILE A 630 -5.32 -21.43 -21.90
CA ILE A 630 -6.62 -21.48 -22.60
C ILE A 630 -7.52 -22.64 -22.13
N ASP A 631 -7.15 -23.31 -21.04
CA ASP A 631 -7.89 -24.39 -20.41
C ASP A 631 -8.14 -24.05 -18.93
N ASP A 632 -9.40 -23.77 -18.58
CA ASP A 632 -9.89 -23.50 -17.22
C ASP A 632 -9.32 -22.24 -16.52
N SER A 633 -8.68 -21.32 -17.26
CA SER A 633 -8.27 -20.03 -16.67
C SER A 633 -9.46 -19.08 -16.55
N ARG A 634 -9.64 -18.47 -15.37
CA ARG A 634 -10.90 -17.79 -15.05
C ARG A 634 -10.96 -16.34 -15.51
N GLU A 635 -10.06 -15.50 -15.00
CA GLU A 635 -10.13 -14.05 -15.17
C GLU A 635 -8.81 -13.53 -15.74
N THR A 636 -8.88 -12.79 -16.84
CA THR A 636 -7.70 -12.21 -17.49
C THR A 636 -8.00 -10.80 -17.95
N GLY A 637 -7.23 -9.84 -17.46
CA GLY A 637 -7.35 -8.42 -17.82
C GLY A 637 -6.04 -7.81 -18.27
N GLY A 638 -6.09 -6.81 -19.15
CA GLY A 638 -4.89 -6.07 -19.54
C GLY A 638 -4.33 -5.21 -18.41
N LEU A 639 -5.17 -4.66 -17.52
CA LEU A 639 -4.76 -3.97 -16.30
C LEU A 639 -4.89 -4.87 -15.08
N CYS A 640 -6.09 -5.40 -14.82
CA CYS A 640 -6.38 -6.18 -13.61
C CYS A 640 -7.10 -7.50 -13.92
N GLY A 641 -6.70 -8.62 -13.32
CA GLY A 641 -7.42 -9.89 -13.54
C GLY A 641 -8.85 -9.82 -12.99
N SER A 642 -8.98 -9.64 -11.68
CA SER A 642 -10.25 -9.46 -10.98
C SER A 642 -10.23 -8.20 -10.13
N ASP A 643 -11.31 -7.43 -10.21
CA ASP A 643 -11.62 -6.32 -9.31
C ASP A 643 -12.89 -6.67 -8.52
N THR A 644 -12.72 -6.97 -7.23
CA THR A 644 -13.77 -7.42 -6.33
C THR A 644 -13.96 -6.43 -5.20
N ARG A 645 -15.10 -5.71 -5.20
CA ARG A 645 -15.41 -4.64 -4.25
C ARG A 645 -14.36 -3.52 -4.21
N GLY A 646 -13.53 -3.43 -5.24
CA GLY A 646 -12.56 -2.36 -5.43
C GLY A 646 -13.08 -1.27 -6.36
N GLU A 647 -12.19 -0.33 -6.66
CA GLU A 647 -12.42 0.75 -7.62
C GLU A 647 -11.19 0.92 -8.52
N ILE A 648 -11.44 1.05 -9.83
CA ILE A 648 -10.43 1.40 -10.82
C ILE A 648 -10.79 2.74 -11.44
N ASP A 649 -9.93 3.74 -11.27
CA ASP A 649 -10.19 5.11 -11.74
C ASP A 649 -9.01 5.71 -12.51
N GLY A 650 -9.27 6.32 -13.67
CA GLY A 650 -8.24 7.02 -14.45
C GLY A 650 -7.12 6.09 -14.94
N CYS A 651 -7.42 4.82 -15.18
CA CYS A 651 -6.44 3.79 -15.53
C CYS A 651 -6.57 3.31 -16.98
N HIS A 652 -5.50 2.73 -17.54
CA HIS A 652 -5.58 2.20 -18.91
C HIS A 652 -4.71 0.98 -19.20
N ALA A 653 -5.11 0.23 -20.23
CA ALA A 653 -4.37 -0.91 -20.74
C ALA A 653 -4.25 -0.91 -22.27
N THR A 654 -3.04 -1.14 -22.79
CA THR A 654 -2.77 -1.17 -24.24
C THR A 654 -2.21 -2.49 -24.74
N GLY A 655 -1.76 -3.37 -23.84
CA GLY A 655 -1.25 -4.69 -24.18
C GLY A 655 -2.34 -5.64 -24.67
N ASN A 656 -2.00 -6.52 -25.62
CA ASN A 656 -2.92 -7.56 -26.08
C ASN A 656 -3.19 -8.59 -24.99
N VAL A 657 -4.44 -9.06 -24.90
CA VAL A 657 -4.91 -9.98 -23.86
C VAL A 657 -5.40 -11.28 -24.49
N ILE A 658 -4.91 -12.41 -23.96
CA ILE A 658 -5.36 -13.76 -24.33
C ILE A 658 -5.76 -14.51 -23.06
N GLY A 659 -6.96 -15.09 -23.03
CA GLY A 659 -7.45 -15.92 -21.92
C GLY A 659 -8.56 -16.90 -22.33
N ASP A 660 -9.22 -17.50 -21.34
CA ASP A 660 -10.28 -18.51 -21.56
C ASP A 660 -11.68 -17.99 -21.18
N TRP A 661 -11.97 -17.87 -19.87
CA TRP A 661 -13.34 -17.61 -19.40
C TRP A 661 -13.80 -16.16 -19.40
N MET A 662 -13.24 -15.29 -18.56
CA MET A 662 -13.60 -13.88 -18.42
C MET A 662 -12.41 -13.04 -18.84
N VAL A 663 -12.44 -12.54 -20.06
CA VAL A 663 -11.30 -11.85 -20.67
C VAL A 663 -11.70 -10.42 -21.02
N GLY A 664 -10.95 -9.45 -20.48
CA GLY A 664 -11.16 -8.04 -20.76
C GLY A 664 -9.88 -7.30 -21.13
N GLY A 665 -9.99 -6.26 -21.94
CA GLY A 665 -8.83 -5.43 -22.27
C GLY A 665 -8.34 -4.60 -21.07
N LEU A 666 -9.23 -4.18 -20.18
CA LEU A 666 -8.89 -3.57 -18.88
C LEU A 666 -8.95 -4.63 -17.77
N CYS A 667 -10.11 -5.28 -17.59
CA CYS A 667 -10.35 -6.20 -16.48
C CYS A 667 -11.02 -7.51 -16.89
N GLY A 668 -10.61 -8.65 -16.36
CA GLY A 668 -11.34 -9.90 -16.55
C GLY A 668 -12.76 -9.80 -15.95
N SER A 669 -12.81 -9.47 -14.66
CA SER A 669 -14.03 -9.14 -13.91
C SER A 669 -13.88 -7.77 -13.24
N SER A 670 -14.91 -6.93 -13.28
CA SER A 670 -14.91 -5.60 -12.67
C SER A 670 -16.20 -5.33 -11.89
N GLN A 671 -16.08 -4.59 -10.78
CA GLN A 671 -17.23 -4.05 -10.05
C GLN A 671 -17.32 -2.52 -10.17
N ALA A 672 -16.20 -1.82 -10.36
CA ALA A 672 -16.24 -0.40 -10.66
C ALA A 672 -15.07 0.02 -11.57
N ALA A 673 -15.39 0.71 -12.68
CA ALA A 673 -14.38 1.32 -13.54
C ALA A 673 -14.83 2.71 -14.01
N SER A 674 -14.04 3.74 -13.71
CA SER A 674 -14.33 5.13 -14.06
C SER A 674 -13.17 5.75 -14.83
N ASN A 675 -13.45 6.53 -15.87
CA ASN A 675 -12.42 7.27 -16.61
C ASN A 675 -11.29 6.36 -17.16
N CYS A 676 -11.62 5.12 -17.53
CA CYS A 676 -10.65 4.10 -17.92
C CYS A 676 -10.75 3.73 -19.40
N TYR A 677 -9.65 3.23 -19.97
CA TYR A 677 -9.70 2.74 -21.35
C TYR A 677 -8.82 1.53 -21.65
N ALA A 678 -9.22 0.78 -22.68
CA ALA A 678 -8.47 -0.36 -23.20
C ALA A 678 -8.36 -0.34 -24.73
N THR A 679 -7.16 -0.56 -25.27
CA THR A 679 -6.90 -0.50 -26.72
C THR A 679 -6.26 -1.75 -27.31
N GLY A 680 -5.72 -2.63 -26.47
CA GLY A 680 -5.14 -3.91 -26.92
C GLY A 680 -6.20 -4.88 -27.45
N THR A 681 -5.81 -5.78 -28.36
CA THR A 681 -6.72 -6.82 -28.86
C THR A 681 -7.05 -7.82 -27.75
N VAL A 682 -8.29 -8.31 -27.71
CA VAL A 682 -8.77 -9.26 -26.70
C VAL A 682 -9.25 -10.55 -27.37
N ASP A 683 -8.51 -11.64 -27.15
CA ASP A 683 -8.85 -12.97 -27.63
C ASP A 683 -9.27 -13.86 -26.43
N GLY A 684 -10.49 -14.41 -26.47
CA GLY A 684 -10.99 -15.29 -25.40
C GLY A 684 -11.91 -16.41 -25.90
N TYR A 685 -12.33 -17.29 -24.98
CA TYR A 685 -13.15 -18.45 -25.33
C TYR A 685 -14.64 -18.25 -24.98
N GLN A 686 -14.97 -17.80 -23.76
CA GLN A 686 -16.36 -17.68 -23.30
C GLN A 686 -16.88 -16.24 -23.20
N THR A 687 -16.49 -15.49 -22.17
CA THR A 687 -17.01 -14.15 -21.88
C THR A 687 -15.91 -13.13 -22.14
N VAL A 688 -16.05 -12.38 -23.23
CA VAL A 688 -14.99 -11.48 -23.71
C VAL A 688 -15.54 -10.08 -23.91
N GLY A 689 -14.86 -9.07 -23.36
CA GLY A 689 -15.15 -7.69 -23.66
C GLY A 689 -13.90 -6.86 -23.92
N GLY A 690 -14.05 -5.77 -24.69
CA GLY A 690 -12.91 -4.89 -24.97
C GLY A 690 -12.43 -4.13 -23.73
N LEU A 691 -13.32 -3.77 -22.80
CA LEU A 691 -12.97 -3.23 -21.49
C LEU A 691 -13.01 -4.32 -20.43
N CYS A 692 -14.14 -5.03 -20.31
CA CYS A 692 -14.36 -6.00 -19.25
C CYS A 692 -14.93 -7.33 -19.75
N GLY A 693 -14.49 -8.48 -19.22
CA GLY A 693 -15.20 -9.74 -19.48
C GLY A 693 -16.58 -9.72 -18.82
N LEU A 694 -16.57 -9.71 -17.49
CA LEU A 694 -17.75 -9.54 -16.63
C LEU A 694 -17.74 -8.16 -15.97
N ASN A 695 -18.89 -7.49 -15.92
CA ASN A 695 -19.10 -6.34 -15.04
C ASN A 695 -20.32 -6.56 -14.14
N ASP A 696 -20.08 -6.52 -12.82
CA ASP A 696 -21.11 -6.67 -11.78
C ASP A 696 -21.50 -5.32 -11.14
N GLY A 697 -20.90 -4.19 -11.56
CA GLY A 697 -21.22 -2.87 -11.03
C GLY A 697 -21.15 -1.73 -12.04
N THR A 698 -20.53 -0.61 -11.67
CA THR A 698 -20.64 0.66 -12.40
C THR A 698 -19.47 0.87 -13.34
N ILE A 699 -19.75 1.17 -14.60
CA ILE A 699 -18.75 1.62 -15.58
C ILE A 699 -19.15 3.00 -16.07
N ARG A 700 -18.25 3.98 -15.95
CA ARG A 700 -18.55 5.36 -16.30
C ARG A 700 -17.39 6.04 -17.02
N ASN A 701 -17.66 6.82 -18.07
CA ASN A 701 -16.61 7.55 -18.81
C ASN A 701 -15.50 6.61 -19.33
N CYS A 702 -15.85 5.40 -19.75
CA CYS A 702 -14.88 4.40 -20.16
C CYS A 702 -14.99 4.05 -21.64
N TYR A 703 -13.90 3.60 -22.24
CA TYR A 703 -13.94 3.17 -23.64
C TYR A 703 -13.01 2.01 -24.00
N ALA A 704 -13.39 1.28 -25.05
CA ALA A 704 -12.60 0.21 -25.61
C ALA A 704 -12.51 0.28 -27.15
N THR A 705 -11.29 0.22 -27.69
CA THR A 705 -11.06 0.31 -29.14
C THR A 705 -10.39 -0.93 -29.73
N GLY A 706 -9.86 -1.82 -28.89
CA GLY A 706 -9.25 -3.07 -29.30
C GLY A 706 -10.25 -4.04 -29.94
N ALA A 707 -9.81 -4.78 -30.96
CA ALA A 707 -10.63 -5.83 -31.55
C ALA A 707 -10.89 -6.96 -30.54
N VAL A 708 -12.12 -7.46 -30.50
CA VAL A 708 -12.58 -8.56 -29.64
C VAL A 708 -12.84 -9.79 -30.49
N SER A 709 -12.24 -10.93 -30.12
CA SER A 709 -12.41 -12.21 -30.77
C SER A 709 -12.77 -13.30 -29.77
N GLY A 710 -13.85 -14.02 -30.05
CA GLY A 710 -14.35 -15.14 -29.25
C GLY A 710 -14.50 -16.40 -30.08
N VAL A 711 -14.15 -17.58 -29.55
CA VAL A 711 -14.24 -18.84 -30.32
C VAL A 711 -15.19 -19.91 -29.73
N GLY A 712 -15.75 -19.69 -28.54
CA GLY A 712 -16.64 -20.63 -27.85
C GLY A 712 -18.12 -20.22 -27.83
N TYR A 713 -18.92 -21.00 -27.08
CA TYR A 713 -20.34 -20.70 -26.81
C TYR A 713 -20.43 -19.59 -25.75
N GLY A 714 -20.25 -18.34 -26.19
CA GLY A 714 -19.89 -17.25 -25.31
C GLY A 714 -20.74 -15.97 -25.38
N TYR A 715 -20.33 -14.98 -24.61
CA TYR A 715 -20.83 -13.61 -24.58
C TYR A 715 -19.72 -12.66 -25.01
N PHE A 716 -19.91 -11.94 -26.11
CA PHE A 716 -18.88 -11.10 -26.70
C PHE A 716 -19.39 -9.67 -26.85
N GLY A 717 -18.69 -8.71 -26.24
CA GLY A 717 -19.04 -7.29 -26.26
C GLY A 717 -17.87 -6.38 -26.63
N GLY A 718 -18.10 -5.27 -27.32
CA GLY A 718 -17.00 -4.33 -27.57
C GLY A 718 -16.53 -3.60 -26.30
N LEU A 719 -17.44 -3.32 -25.35
CA LEU A 719 -17.10 -2.82 -24.01
C LEU A 719 -17.09 -3.96 -22.99
N CYS A 720 -18.20 -4.69 -22.84
CA CYS A 720 -18.32 -5.75 -21.83
C CYS A 720 -19.00 -7.02 -22.35
N GLY A 721 -18.44 -8.19 -22.05
CA GLY A 721 -19.02 -9.47 -22.45
C GLY A 721 -20.38 -9.72 -21.79
N ASP A 722 -20.40 -9.74 -20.46
CA ASP A 722 -21.61 -9.89 -19.64
C ASP A 722 -21.72 -8.75 -18.62
N LYS A 723 -22.87 -8.08 -18.61
CA LYS A 723 -23.19 -6.98 -17.70
C LYS A 723 -24.25 -7.45 -16.71
N ASN A 724 -23.89 -7.68 -15.45
CA ASN A 724 -24.70 -8.35 -14.44
C ASN A 724 -24.89 -7.49 -13.19
N GLY A 725 -25.65 -6.39 -13.31
CA GLY A 725 -25.85 -5.44 -12.21
C GLY A 725 -25.11 -4.13 -12.39
N GLY A 726 -25.60 -3.05 -11.77
CA GLY A 726 -25.01 -1.71 -11.84
C GLY A 726 -25.35 -0.91 -13.11
N GLU A 727 -24.60 0.16 -13.38
CA GLU A 727 -24.86 1.13 -14.45
C GLU A 727 -23.67 1.23 -15.43
N VAL A 728 -23.93 1.34 -16.74
CA VAL A 728 -22.93 1.74 -17.74
C VAL A 728 -23.37 3.07 -18.33
N THR A 729 -22.59 4.14 -18.15
CA THR A 729 -22.91 5.48 -18.69
C THR A 729 -21.70 6.18 -19.29
N ASP A 730 -21.96 7.02 -20.29
CA ASP A 730 -20.94 7.84 -20.95
C ASP A 730 -19.78 7.00 -21.49
N CYS A 731 -20.09 5.83 -22.04
CA CYS A 731 -19.11 4.85 -22.50
C CYS A 731 -19.18 4.61 -24.01
N HIS A 732 -18.08 4.15 -24.60
CA HIS A 732 -18.12 3.71 -26.00
C HIS A 732 -17.21 2.55 -26.35
N ALA A 733 -17.58 1.83 -27.41
CA ALA A 733 -16.76 0.78 -28.01
C ALA A 733 -16.67 0.94 -29.53
N SER A 734 -15.45 0.87 -30.07
CA SER A 734 -15.17 1.03 -31.51
C SER A 734 -14.43 -0.16 -32.14
N GLY A 735 -13.90 -1.06 -31.33
CA GLY A 735 -13.26 -2.29 -31.81
C GLY A 735 -14.26 -3.25 -32.47
N THR A 736 -13.81 -3.96 -33.50
CA THR A 736 -14.62 -5.01 -34.14
C THR A 736 -14.86 -6.16 -33.18
N VAL A 737 -16.07 -6.72 -33.14
CA VAL A 737 -16.43 -7.86 -32.29
C VAL A 737 -16.73 -9.07 -33.16
N THR A 738 -15.92 -10.12 -33.04
CA THR A 738 -16.05 -11.36 -33.81
C THR A 738 -16.31 -12.55 -32.89
N GLY A 739 -17.47 -13.19 -33.02
CA GLY A 739 -17.75 -14.47 -32.38
C GLY A 739 -17.60 -15.65 -33.34
N GLY A 740 -17.09 -16.77 -32.84
CA GLY A 740 -16.94 -18.04 -33.55
C GLY A 740 -18.29 -18.71 -33.85
N ALA A 741 -18.22 -19.97 -34.32
CA ALA A 741 -19.43 -20.76 -34.52
C ALA A 741 -20.14 -21.03 -33.19
N PHE A 742 -21.47 -21.07 -33.20
CA PHE A 742 -22.30 -21.29 -32.01
C PHE A 742 -22.19 -20.21 -30.93
N SER A 743 -21.77 -18.99 -31.31
CA SER A 743 -21.72 -17.87 -30.37
C SER A 743 -23.11 -17.55 -29.82
N SER A 744 -23.23 -17.41 -28.50
CA SER A 744 -24.53 -17.23 -27.86
C SER A 744 -25.00 -15.77 -27.97
N HIS A 745 -24.16 -14.81 -27.61
CA HIS A 745 -24.53 -13.39 -27.61
C HIS A 745 -23.37 -12.53 -28.10
N ILE A 746 -23.63 -11.68 -29.09
CA ILE A 746 -22.62 -10.78 -29.64
C ILE A 746 -23.20 -9.37 -29.72
N GLY A 747 -22.55 -8.39 -29.12
CA GLY A 747 -22.97 -6.99 -29.16
C GLY A 747 -21.81 -6.03 -29.38
N GLY A 748 -22.07 -4.92 -30.09
CA GLY A 748 -21.04 -3.89 -30.30
C GLY A 748 -20.62 -3.19 -29.01
N LEU A 749 -21.52 -2.98 -28.04
CA LEU A 749 -21.17 -2.50 -26.70
C LEU A 749 -21.14 -3.66 -25.70
N CYS A 750 -22.21 -4.47 -25.61
CA CYS A 750 -22.25 -5.59 -24.68
C CYS A 750 -22.86 -6.88 -25.25
N GLY A 751 -22.29 -8.03 -24.89
CA GLY A 751 -22.85 -9.31 -25.30
C GLY A 751 -24.23 -9.52 -24.67
N ARG A 752 -24.31 -9.41 -23.34
CA ARG A 752 -25.56 -9.51 -22.58
C ARG A 752 -25.67 -8.42 -21.51
N SER A 753 -26.86 -7.85 -21.35
CA SER A 753 -27.23 -7.02 -20.19
C SER A 753 -28.28 -7.73 -19.34
N ARG A 754 -27.93 -8.12 -18.11
CA ARG A 754 -28.77 -8.89 -17.19
C ARG A 754 -29.41 -8.00 -16.14
N ALA A 755 -30.73 -8.13 -16.00
CA ALA A 755 -31.51 -7.44 -14.99
C ALA A 755 -31.07 -7.80 -13.55
N PRO A 756 -31.00 -6.82 -12.62
CA PRO A 756 -31.23 -5.38 -12.82
C PRO A 756 -29.99 -4.68 -13.41
N ALA A 757 -30.10 -4.08 -14.59
CA ALA A 757 -29.00 -3.34 -15.20
C ALA A 757 -29.50 -2.12 -15.97
N THR A 758 -28.69 -1.06 -15.98
CA THR A 758 -28.93 0.13 -16.79
C THR A 758 -27.72 0.38 -17.71
N ILE A 759 -27.99 0.65 -18.98
CA ILE A 759 -27.00 1.18 -19.92
C ILE A 759 -27.57 2.48 -20.48
N GLY A 760 -26.94 3.60 -20.17
CA GLY A 760 -27.35 4.94 -20.56
C GLY A 760 -26.28 5.64 -21.37
N THR A 761 -26.66 6.63 -22.19
CA THR A 761 -25.73 7.62 -22.76
C THR A 761 -24.43 7.04 -23.33
N SER A 762 -24.53 5.95 -24.10
CA SER A 762 -23.37 5.19 -24.58
C SER A 762 -23.52 4.79 -26.04
N TYR A 763 -22.42 4.46 -26.71
CA TYR A 763 -22.46 4.10 -28.13
C TYR A 763 -21.49 3.02 -28.57
N ALA A 764 -21.82 2.34 -29.68
CA ALA A 764 -20.97 1.35 -30.33
C ALA A 764 -20.82 1.63 -31.83
N THR A 765 -19.59 1.58 -32.33
CA THR A 765 -19.28 1.81 -33.76
C THR A 765 -18.56 0.64 -34.43
N GLY A 766 -17.99 -0.28 -33.64
CA GLY A 766 -17.31 -1.46 -34.17
C GLY A 766 -18.26 -2.42 -34.89
N ALA A 767 -17.80 -2.98 -36.01
CA ALA A 767 -18.55 -4.01 -36.74
C ALA A 767 -18.68 -5.29 -35.89
N VAL A 768 -19.83 -5.94 -36.01
CA VAL A 768 -20.20 -7.16 -35.28
C VAL A 768 -20.35 -8.32 -36.26
N SER A 769 -19.60 -9.40 -36.05
CA SER A 769 -19.67 -10.60 -36.89
C SER A 769 -19.81 -11.86 -36.04
N GLY A 770 -20.80 -12.69 -36.35
CA GLY A 770 -20.95 -14.02 -35.75
C GLY A 770 -20.66 -15.14 -36.74
N GLY A 771 -20.04 -16.22 -36.28
CA GLY A 771 -19.85 -17.44 -37.04
C GLY A 771 -21.17 -18.17 -37.32
N ALA A 772 -21.07 -19.34 -37.96
CA ALA A 772 -22.24 -20.18 -38.25
C ALA A 772 -23.00 -20.55 -36.95
N PHE A 773 -24.33 -20.64 -37.03
CA PHE A 773 -25.20 -21.02 -35.92
C PHE A 773 -25.13 -20.08 -34.69
N SER A 774 -24.87 -18.79 -34.88
CA SER A 774 -24.88 -17.81 -33.79
C SER A 774 -26.32 -17.39 -33.45
N TYR A 775 -26.60 -17.10 -32.17
CA TYR A 775 -27.99 -16.96 -31.70
C TYR A 775 -28.51 -15.53 -31.64
N TYR A 776 -27.78 -14.60 -31.01
CA TYR A 776 -28.23 -13.22 -30.82
C TYR A 776 -27.11 -12.24 -31.17
N LEU A 777 -27.33 -11.42 -32.20
CA LEU A 777 -26.36 -10.44 -32.66
C LEU A 777 -27.00 -9.04 -32.69
N GLY A 778 -26.38 -8.08 -32.02
CA GLY A 778 -26.82 -6.69 -32.01
C GLY A 778 -25.68 -5.71 -32.29
N GLY A 779 -25.93 -4.66 -33.07
CA GLY A 779 -24.92 -3.60 -33.25
C GLY A 779 -24.56 -2.87 -31.94
N PHE A 780 -25.44 -2.92 -30.93
CA PHE A 780 -25.21 -2.42 -29.57
C PHE A 780 -25.18 -3.54 -28.53
N CYS A 781 -26.23 -4.36 -28.48
CA CYS A 781 -26.38 -5.41 -27.45
C CYS A 781 -26.88 -6.73 -28.04
N GLY A 782 -26.22 -7.85 -27.74
CA GLY A 782 -26.70 -9.17 -28.17
C GLY A 782 -28.07 -9.51 -27.55
N LEU A 783 -28.14 -9.52 -26.22
CA LEU A 783 -29.37 -9.72 -25.45
C LEU A 783 -29.54 -8.67 -24.36
N ASN A 784 -30.65 -7.94 -24.41
CA ASN A 784 -31.11 -7.13 -23.31
C ASN A 784 -32.12 -7.92 -22.46
N GLY A 785 -31.73 -8.27 -21.24
CA GLY A 785 -32.54 -8.97 -20.26
C GLY A 785 -32.08 -10.37 -19.88
N SER A 786 -32.81 -10.97 -18.95
CA SER A 786 -32.68 -12.40 -18.60
C SER A 786 -34.06 -12.98 -18.33
N ALA A 787 -34.43 -14.04 -19.05
CA ALA A 787 -35.75 -14.66 -18.99
C ALA A 787 -36.14 -15.29 -17.62
N THR A 788 -35.26 -15.23 -16.61
CA THR A 788 -35.35 -16.06 -15.38
C THR A 788 -35.54 -15.30 -14.07
N VAL A 789 -35.52 -13.95 -14.04
CA VAL A 789 -35.54 -13.21 -12.76
C VAL A 789 -36.56 -12.06 -12.77
N THR A 790 -37.78 -12.33 -12.28
CA THR A 790 -38.76 -11.27 -11.95
C THR A 790 -38.61 -10.86 -10.48
N PRO A 791 -38.77 -9.58 -10.11
CA PRO A 791 -39.30 -8.44 -10.87
C PRO A 791 -38.23 -7.49 -11.46
N PHE A 792 -36.96 -7.89 -11.55
CA PHE A 792 -35.89 -7.02 -12.02
C PHE A 792 -35.97 -6.79 -13.54
N VAL A 793 -35.60 -5.60 -14.01
CA VAL A 793 -35.60 -5.23 -15.44
C VAL A 793 -34.23 -4.69 -15.88
N SER A 794 -33.90 -4.89 -17.15
CA SER A 794 -32.77 -4.29 -17.84
C SER A 794 -33.26 -3.14 -18.73
N THR A 795 -32.63 -1.97 -18.60
CA THR A 795 -32.98 -0.77 -19.37
C THR A 795 -31.77 -0.27 -20.15
N ILE A 796 -31.91 -0.17 -21.47
CA ILE A 796 -30.95 0.51 -22.34
C ILE A 796 -31.62 1.78 -22.86
N HIS A 797 -31.01 2.94 -22.62
CA HIS A 797 -31.58 4.20 -23.06
C HIS A 797 -30.57 5.24 -23.53
N ASP A 798 -31.01 6.12 -24.42
CA ASP A 798 -30.21 7.24 -24.91
C ASP A 798 -28.86 6.74 -25.47
N CYS A 799 -28.92 5.74 -26.36
CA CYS A 799 -27.74 5.03 -26.89
C CYS A 799 -27.82 4.88 -28.42
N TYR A 800 -26.69 4.66 -29.09
CA TYR A 800 -26.70 4.36 -30.52
C TYR A 800 -25.66 3.34 -30.99
N ALA A 801 -25.95 2.71 -32.14
CA ALA A 801 -25.05 1.81 -32.84
C ALA A 801 -24.84 2.19 -34.31
N ARG A 802 -23.60 2.19 -34.78
CA ARG A 802 -23.25 2.45 -36.19
C ARG A 802 -22.49 1.32 -36.89
N GLY A 803 -22.02 0.32 -36.17
CA GLY A 803 -21.30 -0.81 -36.75
C GLY A 803 -22.22 -1.74 -37.54
N ASP A 804 -21.71 -2.27 -38.65
CA ASP A 804 -22.39 -3.30 -39.44
C ASP A 804 -22.53 -4.60 -38.64
N VAL A 805 -23.62 -5.33 -38.86
CA VAL A 805 -23.93 -6.59 -38.17
C VAL A 805 -24.08 -7.71 -39.19
N THR A 806 -23.16 -8.68 -39.15
CA THR A 806 -23.16 -9.83 -40.05
C THR A 806 -23.26 -11.15 -39.29
N GLY A 807 -24.38 -11.86 -39.44
CA GLY A 807 -24.54 -13.22 -38.96
C GLY A 807 -24.11 -14.26 -39.99
N GLY A 808 -23.33 -15.25 -39.56
CA GLY A 808 -22.96 -16.40 -40.37
C GLY A 808 -24.16 -17.28 -40.74
N VAL A 809 -23.92 -18.31 -41.56
CA VAL A 809 -24.97 -19.24 -42.00
C VAL A 809 -25.72 -19.86 -40.82
N ASN A 810 -27.05 -19.95 -40.93
CA ASN A 810 -27.96 -20.46 -39.89
C ASN A 810 -27.89 -19.69 -38.57
N SER A 811 -27.43 -18.43 -38.58
CA SER A 811 -27.59 -17.55 -37.43
C SER A 811 -29.01 -16.98 -37.40
N GLU A 812 -29.49 -16.71 -36.19
CA GLU A 812 -30.85 -16.22 -35.93
C GLU A 812 -30.80 -14.89 -35.15
N GLU A 813 -31.95 -14.22 -35.05
CA GLU A 813 -32.20 -13.00 -34.24
C GLU A 813 -31.07 -11.94 -34.33
N ILE A 814 -30.92 -11.37 -35.53
CA ILE A 814 -29.87 -10.38 -35.85
C ILE A 814 -30.51 -9.00 -35.96
N GLY A 815 -30.08 -8.05 -35.13
CA GLY A 815 -30.60 -6.67 -35.12
C GLY A 815 -29.52 -5.61 -35.29
N GLY A 816 -29.84 -4.51 -35.98
CA GLY A 816 -28.92 -3.38 -36.14
C GLY A 816 -28.60 -2.68 -34.80
N PHE A 817 -29.49 -2.74 -33.81
CA PHE A 817 -29.22 -2.27 -32.44
C PHE A 817 -29.14 -3.43 -31.46
N CYS A 818 -30.18 -4.28 -31.39
CA CYS A 818 -30.23 -5.38 -30.42
C CYS A 818 -30.61 -6.71 -31.08
N GLY A 819 -29.93 -7.80 -30.73
CA GLY A 819 -30.34 -9.13 -31.20
C GLY A 819 -31.72 -9.50 -30.66
N ARG A 820 -31.84 -9.54 -29.33
CA ARG A 820 -33.07 -9.86 -28.62
C ARG A 820 -33.31 -8.95 -27.41
N ASN A 821 -34.51 -8.39 -27.33
CA ASN A 821 -35.00 -7.71 -26.13
C ASN A 821 -36.04 -8.59 -25.40
N GLU A 822 -35.79 -8.94 -24.14
CA GLU A 822 -36.60 -9.88 -23.38
C GLU A 822 -37.85 -9.25 -22.72
N THR A 823 -38.70 -10.13 -22.19
CA THR A 823 -39.98 -9.75 -21.58
C THR A 823 -39.75 -8.82 -20.38
N LEU A 824 -40.44 -7.67 -20.34
CA LEU A 824 -40.31 -6.59 -19.34
C LEU A 824 -39.08 -5.68 -19.50
N ASP A 825 -38.12 -6.03 -20.35
CA ASP A 825 -36.91 -5.23 -20.56
C ASP A 825 -37.16 -4.09 -21.56
N THR A 826 -36.45 -2.97 -21.38
CA THR A 826 -36.75 -1.70 -22.05
C THR A 826 -35.59 -1.23 -22.92
N LEU A 827 -35.90 -0.88 -24.17
CA LEU A 827 -35.07 -0.08 -25.07
C LEU A 827 -35.77 1.26 -25.32
N ARG A 828 -35.12 2.38 -25.00
CA ARG A 828 -35.75 3.71 -25.10
C ARG A 828 -34.80 4.77 -25.67
N ASN A 829 -35.28 5.60 -26.58
CA ASN A 829 -34.47 6.69 -27.16
C ASN A 829 -33.14 6.18 -27.78
N CYS A 830 -33.19 5.11 -28.56
CA CYS A 830 -31.99 4.55 -29.19
C CYS A 830 -32.08 4.55 -30.71
N TYR A 831 -30.94 4.52 -31.41
CA TYR A 831 -30.93 4.34 -32.85
C TYR A 831 -29.82 3.43 -33.39
N SER A 832 -30.05 2.82 -34.56
CA SER A 832 -29.05 2.05 -35.32
C SER A 832 -28.91 2.51 -36.77
N THR A 833 -27.71 2.40 -37.34
CA THR A 833 -27.41 2.81 -38.73
C THR A 833 -26.60 1.80 -39.55
N GLY A 834 -25.94 0.82 -38.93
CA GLY A 834 -25.10 -0.16 -39.66
C GLY A 834 -25.91 -1.10 -40.56
N GLU A 835 -25.24 -1.65 -41.58
CA GLU A 835 -25.78 -2.68 -42.47
C GLU A 835 -26.13 -3.96 -41.69
N VAL A 836 -27.26 -4.61 -42.00
CA VAL A 836 -27.67 -5.85 -41.32
C VAL A 836 -27.75 -7.01 -42.30
N ASN A 837 -26.86 -7.98 -42.15
CA ASN A 837 -26.75 -9.15 -43.03
C ASN A 837 -26.88 -10.47 -42.23
N GLY A 838 -27.62 -11.45 -42.78
CA GLY A 838 -27.70 -12.79 -42.17
C GLY A 838 -28.80 -13.68 -42.75
N SER A 839 -29.10 -14.78 -42.06
CA SER A 839 -29.99 -15.85 -42.57
C SER A 839 -31.44 -15.82 -42.09
N ALA A 840 -31.73 -15.32 -40.89
CA ALA A 840 -33.07 -15.37 -40.32
C ALA A 840 -33.33 -14.25 -39.28
N LEU A 841 -34.59 -13.84 -39.14
CA LEU A 841 -35.07 -12.87 -38.15
C LEU A 841 -34.25 -11.56 -38.15
N LEU A 842 -34.05 -10.99 -39.34
CA LEU A 842 -33.29 -9.76 -39.52
C LEU A 842 -34.11 -8.53 -39.09
N GLY A 843 -33.48 -7.69 -38.29
CA GLY A 843 -34.05 -6.47 -37.74
C GLY A 843 -33.24 -5.23 -38.06
N GLY A 844 -33.81 -4.23 -38.73
CA GLY A 844 -33.14 -2.92 -38.82
C GLY A 844 -32.82 -2.32 -37.44
N PHE A 845 -33.67 -2.58 -36.44
CA PHE A 845 -33.42 -2.22 -35.03
C PHE A 845 -33.24 -3.46 -34.14
N CYS A 846 -34.28 -4.29 -33.97
CA CYS A 846 -34.20 -5.54 -33.20
C CYS A 846 -34.47 -6.77 -34.05
N GLY A 847 -33.68 -7.83 -33.86
CA GLY A 847 -33.95 -9.15 -34.44
C GLY A 847 -35.22 -9.79 -33.83
N SER A 848 -35.36 -9.70 -32.51
CA SER A 848 -36.52 -10.15 -31.75
C SER A 848 -36.84 -9.20 -30.58
N ASN A 849 -38.11 -9.07 -30.22
CA ASN A 849 -38.56 -8.25 -29.09
C ASN A 849 -39.77 -8.87 -28.39
N ALA A 850 -39.66 -9.09 -27.09
CA ALA A 850 -40.74 -9.44 -26.17
C ALA A 850 -40.99 -8.35 -25.11
N GLY A 851 -40.14 -7.33 -25.05
CA GLY A 851 -40.20 -6.23 -24.10
C GLY A 851 -40.73 -4.92 -24.69
N VAL A 852 -40.35 -3.81 -24.05
CA VAL A 852 -40.75 -2.46 -24.44
C VAL A 852 -39.68 -1.83 -25.33
N VAL A 853 -40.09 -1.40 -26.53
CA VAL A 853 -39.28 -0.55 -27.40
C VAL A 853 -40.02 0.76 -27.59
N ALA A 854 -39.41 1.89 -27.24
CA ALA A 854 -40.07 3.18 -27.24
C ALA A 854 -39.15 4.31 -27.76
N ALA A 855 -39.68 5.11 -28.70
CA ALA A 855 -38.95 6.23 -29.30
C ALA A 855 -37.58 5.83 -29.89
N CYS A 856 -37.51 4.63 -30.47
CA CYS A 856 -36.31 4.09 -31.10
C CYS A 856 -36.40 4.14 -32.62
N PHE A 857 -35.26 4.24 -33.29
CA PHE A 857 -35.17 4.40 -34.74
C PHE A 857 -34.13 3.50 -35.39
N TRP A 858 -34.28 3.21 -36.68
CA TRP A 858 -33.19 2.69 -37.49
C TRP A 858 -33.17 3.34 -38.86
N ASP A 859 -31.99 3.42 -39.47
CA ASP A 859 -31.84 3.94 -40.82
C ASP A 859 -32.17 2.89 -41.88
N THR A 860 -33.29 3.02 -42.58
CA THR A 860 -33.73 2.08 -43.62
C THR A 860 -32.88 2.12 -44.89
N THR A 861 -32.00 3.11 -45.04
CA THR A 861 -31.16 3.33 -46.23
C THR A 861 -29.81 2.68 -46.05
N THR A 862 -29.14 2.94 -44.92
CA THR A 862 -27.81 2.39 -44.63
C THR A 862 -27.88 0.96 -44.10
N SER A 863 -28.94 0.59 -43.39
CA SER A 863 -29.10 -0.79 -42.91
C SER A 863 -29.49 -1.80 -44.00
N ASP A 864 -29.93 -1.31 -45.18
CA ASP A 864 -30.65 -2.06 -46.21
C ASP A 864 -31.92 -2.81 -45.69
N MET A 865 -32.47 -2.35 -44.56
CA MET A 865 -33.62 -2.97 -43.90
C MET A 865 -34.87 -2.08 -43.95
N GLY A 866 -35.80 -2.42 -44.83
CA GLY A 866 -37.12 -1.77 -44.91
C GLY A 866 -38.07 -2.08 -43.74
N THR A 867 -37.81 -3.16 -42.98
CA THR A 867 -38.59 -3.59 -41.81
C THR A 867 -37.65 -4.04 -40.68
N SER A 868 -38.20 -4.30 -39.50
CA SER A 868 -37.44 -4.90 -38.39
C SER A 868 -38.25 -6.04 -37.76
N ALA A 869 -37.71 -7.27 -37.75
CA ALA A 869 -38.41 -8.47 -37.27
C ALA A 869 -38.93 -8.34 -35.83
N GLY A 870 -38.10 -7.86 -34.91
CA GLY A 870 -38.48 -7.49 -33.53
C GLY A 870 -38.89 -6.03 -33.35
N GLY A 871 -39.21 -5.31 -34.43
CA GLY A 871 -39.31 -3.84 -34.43
C GLY A 871 -40.57 -3.23 -33.84
N SER A 872 -41.46 -4.00 -33.18
CA SER A 872 -42.69 -3.44 -32.61
C SER A 872 -42.35 -2.37 -31.56
N GLY A 873 -42.50 -1.09 -31.93
CA GLY A 873 -42.17 0.07 -31.09
C GLY A 873 -41.00 0.93 -31.60
N ALA A 874 -40.19 0.45 -32.54
CA ALA A 874 -39.19 1.24 -33.26
C ALA A 874 -39.73 1.73 -34.61
N VAL A 875 -39.18 2.82 -35.14
CA VAL A 875 -39.62 3.44 -36.41
C VAL A 875 -38.46 3.57 -37.40
N GLY A 876 -38.60 2.93 -38.56
CA GLY A 876 -37.65 3.07 -39.67
C GLY A 876 -37.75 4.43 -40.34
N LYS A 877 -36.61 5.06 -40.60
CA LYS A 877 -36.49 6.36 -41.26
C LYS A 877 -35.34 6.32 -42.26
N THR A 878 -35.42 7.10 -43.33
CA THR A 878 -34.29 7.29 -44.24
C THR A 878 -33.17 8.11 -43.58
N THR A 879 -31.94 8.00 -44.07
CA THR A 879 -30.79 8.81 -43.63
C THR A 879 -31.12 10.30 -43.50
N GLY A 880 -31.67 10.90 -44.55
CA GLY A 880 -32.01 12.32 -44.52
C GLY A 880 -33.06 12.72 -43.47
N LEU A 881 -33.86 11.79 -42.94
CA LEU A 881 -34.79 12.06 -41.84
C LEU A 881 -34.14 11.86 -40.46
N LEU A 882 -33.19 10.93 -40.35
CA LEU A 882 -32.42 10.72 -39.11
C LEU A 882 -31.28 11.72 -38.93
N GLN A 883 -30.96 12.53 -39.95
CA GLN A 883 -30.04 13.66 -39.84
C GLN A 883 -30.77 14.99 -39.50
N VAL A 884 -32.04 14.92 -39.10
CA VAL A 884 -32.87 16.09 -38.79
C VAL A 884 -33.35 16.03 -37.34
N GLY A 885 -32.89 16.96 -36.51
CA GLY A 885 -33.20 16.99 -35.07
C GLY A 885 -34.69 16.97 -34.73
N SER A 886 -35.56 17.58 -35.55
CA SER A 886 -37.01 17.58 -35.31
C SER A 886 -37.64 16.17 -35.34
N THR A 887 -37.00 15.20 -36.00
CA THR A 887 -37.44 13.80 -36.00
C THR A 887 -37.42 13.22 -34.59
N PHE A 888 -36.37 13.52 -33.82
CA PHE A 888 -36.15 12.99 -32.49
C PHE A 888 -36.89 13.81 -31.43
N VAL A 889 -36.87 15.15 -31.54
CA VAL A 889 -37.66 16.04 -30.68
C VAL A 889 -39.15 15.69 -30.77
N GLY A 890 -39.65 15.39 -31.98
CA GLY A 890 -41.04 14.95 -32.17
C GLY A 890 -41.39 13.61 -31.51
N ALA A 891 -40.38 12.79 -31.18
CA ALA A 891 -40.52 11.55 -30.43
C ALA A 891 -40.21 11.69 -28.94
N GLY A 892 -39.95 12.92 -28.46
CA GLY A 892 -39.71 13.22 -27.05
C GLY A 892 -38.26 13.07 -26.58
N TRP A 893 -37.28 13.06 -27.49
CA TRP A 893 -35.87 13.08 -27.11
C TRP A 893 -35.48 14.47 -26.57
N ASP A 894 -34.63 14.49 -25.54
CA ASP A 894 -34.17 15.73 -24.91
C ASP A 894 -32.90 16.26 -25.57
N PHE A 895 -33.04 17.36 -26.31
CA PHE A 895 -31.97 18.14 -26.95
C PHE A 895 -31.75 19.49 -26.23
N SER A 896 -32.21 19.65 -24.99
CA SER A 896 -31.99 20.86 -24.22
C SER A 896 -30.49 21.08 -23.94
N MET A 897 -30.02 22.33 -24.01
CA MET A 897 -28.59 22.60 -23.89
C MET A 897 -28.01 22.37 -22.48
N GLU A 898 -28.85 22.37 -21.44
CA GLU A 898 -28.41 22.22 -20.04
C GLU A 898 -28.51 20.79 -19.51
N THR A 899 -29.50 20.00 -19.96
CA THR A 899 -29.78 18.66 -19.42
C THR A 899 -30.01 17.60 -20.49
N GLY A 900 -29.95 17.97 -21.77
CA GLY A 900 -30.23 17.07 -22.87
C GLY A 900 -29.16 16.01 -23.03
N ALA A 901 -29.59 14.77 -23.23
CA ALA A 901 -28.69 13.65 -23.53
C ALA A 901 -28.12 13.73 -24.96
N TRP A 902 -28.78 14.49 -25.85
CA TRP A 902 -28.51 14.49 -27.29
C TRP A 902 -28.20 15.88 -27.83
N LYS A 903 -27.39 15.91 -28.88
CA LYS A 903 -27.14 17.09 -29.72
C LYS A 903 -27.04 16.71 -31.20
N MET A 904 -27.27 17.68 -32.07
CA MET A 904 -27.01 17.52 -33.50
C MET A 904 -25.57 17.98 -33.80
N PRO A 905 -24.77 17.23 -34.59
CA PRO A 905 -23.45 17.68 -35.02
C PRO A 905 -23.50 19.02 -35.78
N GLN A 906 -22.48 19.85 -35.60
CA GLN A 906 -22.32 21.10 -36.36
C GLN A 906 -21.69 20.82 -37.73
N GLY A 907 -22.19 21.50 -38.77
CA GLY A 907 -21.64 21.40 -40.13
C GLY A 907 -22.55 20.60 -41.08
N ALA A 908 -21.99 19.59 -41.75
CA ALA A 908 -22.74 18.75 -42.68
C ALA A 908 -23.84 17.97 -41.93
N PRO A 909 -25.00 17.70 -42.57
CA PRO A 909 -26.04 16.88 -41.95
C PRO A 909 -25.49 15.51 -41.53
N ASP A 910 -25.59 15.21 -40.24
CA ASP A 910 -25.20 13.92 -39.65
C ASP A 910 -26.20 13.52 -38.54
N TYR A 911 -26.13 12.27 -38.08
CA TYR A 911 -27.02 11.72 -37.05
C TYR A 911 -26.77 12.37 -35.69
N PRO A 912 -27.77 12.41 -34.78
CA PRO A 912 -27.57 12.88 -33.41
C PRO A 912 -26.42 12.14 -32.72
N VAL A 913 -25.66 12.88 -31.93
CA VAL A 913 -24.61 12.35 -31.04
C VAL A 913 -24.97 12.70 -29.60
N LEU A 914 -24.34 12.04 -28.65
CA LEU A 914 -24.57 12.29 -27.24
C LEU A 914 -23.95 13.63 -26.83
N ALA A 915 -24.56 14.29 -25.86
CA ALA A 915 -24.13 15.63 -25.46
C ALA A 915 -22.67 15.68 -24.95
N TRP A 916 -22.23 14.63 -24.25
CA TRP A 916 -20.88 14.49 -23.70
C TRP A 916 -19.82 14.18 -24.76
N GLU A 917 -20.20 13.70 -25.96
CA GLU A 917 -19.23 13.43 -27.01
C GLU A 917 -18.51 14.71 -27.44
N PRO A 918 -17.18 14.68 -27.63
CA PRO A 918 -16.46 15.87 -28.05
C PRO A 918 -16.86 16.26 -29.48
N GLU A 919 -17.00 17.57 -29.75
CA GLU A 919 -17.34 18.06 -31.08
C GLU A 919 -16.07 18.28 -31.91
N LEU A 920 -16.16 18.00 -33.21
CA LEU A 920 -15.18 18.47 -34.19
C LEU A 920 -15.39 19.96 -34.46
N HIS A 921 -14.38 20.78 -34.14
CA HIS A 921 -14.33 22.19 -34.47
C HIS A 921 -13.36 22.41 -35.62
N MET A 922 -13.77 23.21 -36.61
CA MET A 922 -12.90 23.60 -37.70
C MET A 922 -12.15 24.90 -37.33
N LEU A 923 -10.82 24.86 -37.38
CA LEU A 923 -9.96 26.03 -37.26
C LEU A 923 -9.38 26.39 -38.63
N ASP A 924 -9.71 27.59 -39.11
CA ASP A 924 -9.09 28.18 -40.29
C ASP A 924 -7.70 28.70 -39.91
N LEU A 925 -6.63 28.05 -40.37
CA LEU A 925 -5.27 28.52 -40.18
C LEU A 925 -4.76 29.27 -41.41
N ALA A 926 -4.37 30.53 -41.21
CA ALA A 926 -3.75 31.32 -42.26
C ALA A 926 -2.29 30.92 -42.47
N ARG A 927 -1.78 31.09 -43.70
CA ARG A 927 -0.35 30.91 -44.00
C ARG A 927 0.50 31.84 -43.13
N GLY A 928 1.43 31.27 -42.37
CA GLY A 928 2.30 31.97 -41.42
C GLY A 928 2.22 31.38 -40.02
N TRP A 929 2.77 32.10 -39.03
CA TRP A 929 2.66 31.71 -37.62
C TRP A 929 1.26 32.03 -37.10
N THR A 930 0.55 31.01 -36.62
CA THR A 930 -0.78 31.09 -36.00
C THR A 930 -0.68 30.59 -34.56
N LEU A 931 -1.13 31.38 -33.59
CA LEU A 931 -1.23 30.93 -32.20
C LEU A 931 -2.54 30.16 -32.02
N VAL A 932 -2.44 28.91 -31.57
CA VAL A 932 -3.55 28.02 -31.23
C VAL A 932 -3.55 27.83 -29.71
N SER A 933 -4.67 28.08 -29.05
CA SER A 933 -4.84 27.82 -27.62
C SER A 933 -6.07 26.95 -27.46
N LEU A 934 -5.93 25.78 -26.84
CA LEU A 934 -7.06 24.89 -26.56
C LEU A 934 -7.63 25.23 -25.18
N PRO A 935 -8.93 25.53 -25.06
CA PRO A 935 -9.53 25.95 -23.80
C PRO A 935 -9.80 24.79 -22.82
N ILE A 936 -9.66 23.53 -23.26
CA ILE A 936 -9.80 22.28 -22.49
C ILE A 936 -8.73 21.29 -23.00
N GLU A 937 -8.35 20.29 -22.21
CA GLU A 937 -7.41 19.24 -22.65
C GLU A 937 -8.06 18.49 -23.82
N PRO A 938 -7.39 18.37 -24.98
CA PRO A 938 -7.89 17.53 -26.05
C PRO A 938 -7.95 16.08 -25.55
N VAL A 939 -9.10 15.43 -25.72
CA VAL A 939 -9.35 14.07 -25.21
C VAL A 939 -8.90 12.99 -26.21
N ASP A 940 -8.00 13.28 -27.17
CA ASP A 940 -7.77 12.37 -28.32
C ASP A 940 -6.30 12.25 -28.82
N PRO A 941 -5.76 11.02 -28.98
CA PRO A 941 -4.52 10.73 -29.70
C PRO A 941 -4.51 11.10 -31.21
N ALA A 942 -5.64 11.47 -31.83
CA ALA A 942 -5.70 11.97 -33.21
C ALA A 942 -4.89 13.26 -33.46
N VAL A 943 -4.55 14.00 -32.40
CA VAL A 943 -3.62 15.15 -32.47
C VAL A 943 -2.23 14.69 -32.95
N GLU A 944 -1.80 13.47 -32.62
CA GLU A 944 -0.51 12.90 -33.00
C GLU A 944 -0.41 12.65 -34.52
N ALA A 945 -1.53 12.28 -35.17
CA ALA A 945 -1.59 12.01 -36.61
C ALA A 945 -1.49 13.29 -37.48
N ILE A 946 -1.92 14.43 -36.95
CA ILE A 946 -1.86 15.74 -37.61
C ILE A 946 -0.47 16.39 -37.42
N LEU A 947 0.19 16.11 -36.29
CA LEU A 947 1.52 16.67 -35.95
C LEU A 947 2.71 15.85 -36.50
N GLY A 948 2.45 14.64 -37.03
CA GLY A 948 3.31 13.95 -37.99
C GLY A 948 4.70 13.53 -37.50
N GLY A 949 4.83 12.26 -37.11
CA GLY A 949 6.10 11.59 -36.84
C GLY A 949 7.07 11.62 -38.03
N GLY A 950 8.27 12.15 -37.81
CA GLY A 950 9.37 12.11 -38.77
C GLY A 950 10.60 12.88 -38.29
N ARG A 951 11.71 12.16 -38.02
CA ARG A 951 13.01 12.76 -37.73
C ARG A 951 13.47 13.64 -38.90
N SER A 952 13.82 14.91 -38.67
CA SER A 952 14.93 15.53 -39.40
C SER A 952 15.66 16.61 -38.60
N ARG A 953 16.99 16.54 -38.64
CA ARG A 953 17.92 17.59 -38.23
C ARG A 953 18.03 18.64 -39.34
N ALA A 954 18.33 19.87 -38.92
CA ALA A 954 18.55 21.06 -39.73
C ALA A 954 19.43 20.84 -40.98
N GLY A 955 18.98 21.40 -42.10
CA GLY A 955 19.79 21.63 -43.31
C GLY A 955 19.01 21.43 -44.61
N GLU A 956 18.61 22.54 -45.24
CA GLU A 956 18.24 22.68 -46.66
C GLU A 956 17.17 21.74 -47.29
N GLY A 957 16.02 22.33 -47.67
CA GLY A 957 15.27 21.91 -48.86
C GLY A 957 13.98 21.09 -48.67
N ARG A 958 12.84 21.80 -48.72
CA ARG A 958 11.47 21.38 -49.12
C ARG A 958 11.03 19.93 -48.85
N ALA A 959 10.20 19.76 -47.82
CA ALA A 959 9.07 18.83 -47.81
C ALA A 959 7.91 19.46 -46.99
N GLU A 960 6.69 19.10 -47.36
CA GLU A 960 5.42 19.71 -47.02
C GLU A 960 4.98 19.42 -45.57
N SER A 961 4.32 20.41 -44.95
CA SER A 961 3.62 20.34 -43.64
C SER A 961 4.46 19.90 -42.42
N LEU A 962 5.20 20.84 -41.82
CA LEU A 962 5.86 20.66 -40.51
C LEU A 962 5.27 21.65 -39.49
N VAL A 963 4.61 21.12 -38.46
CA VAL A 963 4.14 21.88 -37.30
C VAL A 963 5.27 21.99 -36.28
N TYR A 964 5.59 23.22 -35.88
CA TYR A 964 6.52 23.52 -34.77
C TYR A 964 5.71 24.12 -33.63
N ALA A 965 6.06 23.87 -32.38
CA ALA A 965 5.53 24.60 -31.23
C ALA A 965 6.62 24.86 -30.17
N SER A 966 6.47 25.95 -29.42
CA SER A 966 7.36 26.31 -28.31
C SER A 966 6.57 26.40 -27.01
N ASN A 967 6.81 25.48 -26.08
CA ASN A 967 6.45 25.66 -24.67
C ASN A 967 7.69 26.22 -23.97
N TRP A 968 7.69 27.49 -23.51
CA TRP A 968 8.91 28.08 -22.95
C TRP A 968 8.85 28.21 -21.42
N ALA A 969 9.42 27.21 -20.74
CA ALA A 969 10.07 27.34 -19.45
C ALA A 969 11.55 26.88 -19.57
N GLY A 970 12.43 27.77 -20.05
CA GLY A 970 13.90 27.58 -20.05
C GLY A 970 14.62 26.97 -21.29
N GLY A 971 14.94 27.77 -22.30
CA GLY A 971 16.11 27.62 -23.19
C GLY A 971 15.73 27.45 -24.67
N GLY A 972 16.16 28.38 -25.53
CA GLY A 972 15.67 28.54 -26.91
C GLY A 972 15.89 27.34 -27.86
N GLY A 973 14.79 26.83 -28.42
CA GLY A 973 14.72 25.91 -29.56
C GLY A 973 13.27 25.57 -29.91
N TYR A 974 12.94 25.44 -31.20
CA TYR A 974 11.65 24.93 -31.68
C TYR A 974 11.68 23.39 -31.62
N ALA A 975 10.68 22.75 -31.01
CA ALA A 975 10.58 21.29 -30.90
C ALA A 975 9.31 20.75 -31.57
N LEU A 976 9.33 19.47 -31.93
CA LEU A 976 8.13 18.71 -32.29
C LEU A 976 7.28 18.56 -31.02
N VAL A 977 6.02 18.97 -31.07
CA VAL A 977 5.08 18.77 -29.95
C VAL A 977 4.24 17.55 -30.27
N THR A 978 4.32 16.53 -29.43
CA THR A 978 3.54 15.29 -29.54
C THR A 978 2.20 15.38 -28.80
N GLU A 979 2.03 16.39 -27.94
CA GLU A 979 0.85 16.55 -27.07
C GLU A 979 0.57 18.04 -26.80
N MET A 980 -0.70 18.47 -26.88
CA MET A 980 -1.14 19.83 -26.52
C MET A 980 -1.98 19.82 -25.24
N HIS A 981 -1.69 20.71 -24.29
CA HIS A 981 -2.39 20.84 -23.01
C HIS A 981 -3.39 22.00 -23.04
N ALA A 982 -4.43 21.89 -22.21
CA ALA A 982 -5.38 22.97 -21.96
C ALA A 982 -4.68 24.24 -21.50
N CYS A 983 -5.21 25.41 -21.88
CA CYS A 983 -4.76 26.71 -21.38
C CYS A 983 -3.28 27.02 -21.67
N VAL A 984 -2.64 26.25 -22.57
CA VAL A 984 -1.31 26.49 -23.10
C VAL A 984 -1.42 27.01 -24.53
N GLY A 985 -0.74 28.12 -24.82
CA GLY A 985 -0.69 28.72 -26.16
C GLY A 985 0.42 28.12 -27.02
N TYR A 986 0.07 27.54 -28.16
CA TYR A 986 0.97 26.92 -29.13
C TYR A 986 1.12 27.77 -30.39
N TRP A 987 2.35 28.19 -30.72
CA TRP A 987 2.62 28.85 -32.00
C TRP A 987 2.83 27.81 -33.10
N VAL A 988 1.88 27.68 -34.03
CA VAL A 988 1.91 26.76 -35.17
C VAL A 988 2.29 27.52 -36.44
N TYR A 989 3.35 27.11 -37.15
CA TYR A 989 3.68 27.67 -38.47
C TYR A 989 2.99 26.88 -39.59
N VAL A 990 2.15 27.58 -40.36
CA VAL A 990 1.33 27.01 -41.42
C VAL A 990 1.89 27.45 -42.78
N ALA A 991 2.44 26.51 -43.54
CA ALA A 991 3.14 26.81 -44.80
C ALA A 991 2.18 27.21 -45.94
N VAL A 992 0.93 26.74 -45.90
CA VAL A 992 -0.17 27.03 -46.82
C VAL A 992 -1.45 27.09 -45.99
N ALA A 993 -2.33 28.07 -46.25
CA ALA A 993 -3.58 28.17 -45.50
C ALA A 993 -4.37 26.85 -45.53
N GLU A 994 -4.80 26.38 -44.37
CA GLU A 994 -5.35 25.05 -44.19
C GLU A 994 -6.45 25.08 -43.13
N GLN A 995 -7.44 24.20 -43.28
CA GLN A 995 -8.48 23.98 -42.28
C GLN A 995 -8.09 22.75 -41.48
N ILE A 996 -7.90 22.93 -40.17
CA ILE A 996 -7.67 21.80 -39.27
C ILE A 996 -8.92 21.53 -38.47
N TRP A 997 -9.25 20.26 -38.28
CA TRP A 997 -10.32 19.84 -37.40
C TRP A 997 -9.72 19.48 -36.05
N VAL A 998 -10.25 20.06 -34.98
CA VAL A 998 -9.83 19.80 -33.59
C VAL A 998 -11.02 19.26 -32.79
N VAL A 999 -10.76 18.23 -31.99
CA VAL A 999 -11.76 17.58 -31.13
C VAL A 999 -11.82 18.33 -29.80
N GLY A 1000 -13.00 18.75 -29.35
CA GLY A 1000 -13.15 19.40 -28.04
C GLY A 1000 -14.55 19.94 -27.71
N THR A 1001 -14.72 20.46 -26.49
CA THR A 1001 -15.94 21.13 -26.03
C THR A 1001 -15.84 22.63 -26.28
N ARG A 1002 -16.90 23.22 -26.85
CA ARG A 1002 -16.94 24.67 -27.11
C ARG A 1002 -17.03 25.42 -25.78
N VAL A 1003 -15.94 26.06 -25.36
CA VAL A 1003 -16.04 27.17 -24.40
C VAL A 1003 -16.59 28.35 -25.19
N SER A 1004 -17.73 28.91 -24.78
CA SER A 1004 -18.15 30.19 -25.31
C SER A 1004 -17.02 31.18 -25.01
N GLN A 1005 -16.37 31.71 -26.05
CA GLN A 1005 -15.33 32.74 -25.94
C GLN A 1005 -15.85 34.06 -25.35
N GLU A 1006 -17.05 34.06 -24.79
CA GLU A 1006 -17.58 35.14 -23.98
C GLU A 1006 -16.82 35.28 -22.65
N SER A 1007 -15.98 34.31 -22.26
CA SER A 1007 -15.13 34.42 -21.07
C SER A 1007 -13.73 33.77 -21.18
N LEU A 1008 -12.73 34.36 -20.52
CA LEU A 1008 -11.35 33.85 -20.39
C LEU A 1008 -11.05 33.47 -18.93
N PRO A 1009 -10.80 32.20 -18.60
CA PRO A 1009 -10.39 31.80 -17.26
C PRO A 1009 -8.93 32.22 -16.98
N LEU A 1010 -8.68 32.88 -15.84
CA LEU A 1010 -7.35 33.29 -15.40
C LEU A 1010 -6.96 32.59 -14.10
N ILE A 1011 -5.72 32.11 -14.01
CA ILE A 1011 -5.11 31.57 -12.78
C ILE A 1011 -4.31 32.64 -12.04
N ASP A 1012 -3.87 32.34 -10.82
CA ASP A 1012 -2.99 33.23 -10.06
C ASP A 1012 -1.64 33.32 -10.77
N GLY A 1013 -1.17 34.53 -11.04
CA GLY A 1013 0.01 34.77 -11.85
C GLY A 1013 -0.29 34.90 -13.35
N TRP A 1014 0.59 34.36 -14.18
CA TRP A 1014 0.63 34.61 -15.63
C TRP A 1014 -0.17 33.57 -16.43
N SER A 1015 -1.13 34.02 -17.23
CA SER A 1015 -1.91 33.19 -18.16
C SER A 1015 -1.69 33.66 -19.61
N LEU A 1016 -1.42 32.76 -20.56
CA LEU A 1016 -1.24 33.09 -21.99
C LEU A 1016 -2.47 32.70 -22.79
N HIS A 1017 -3.08 33.65 -23.49
CA HIS A 1017 -4.26 33.40 -24.34
C HIS A 1017 -4.13 34.01 -25.74
N GLY A 1018 -4.72 33.34 -26.72
CA GLY A 1018 -5.01 33.89 -28.05
C GLY A 1018 -6.49 34.25 -28.19
N VAL A 1019 -6.81 35.15 -29.12
CA VAL A 1019 -8.19 35.45 -29.52
C VAL A 1019 -8.40 35.15 -31.01
N ASN A 1020 -9.62 34.81 -31.42
CA ASN A 1020 -9.97 34.49 -32.82
C ASN A 1020 -10.70 35.61 -33.56
N ALA A 1021 -11.00 36.72 -32.88
CA ALA A 1021 -11.66 37.89 -33.43
C ALA A 1021 -11.13 39.16 -32.75
N GLU A 1022 -11.58 40.34 -33.19
CA GLU A 1022 -11.28 41.60 -32.49
C GLU A 1022 -12.16 41.73 -31.25
N TYR A 1023 -11.56 41.82 -30.06
CA TYR A 1023 -12.26 42.02 -28.79
C TYR A 1023 -11.75 43.26 -28.07
N ALA A 1024 -12.62 44.02 -27.42
CA ALA A 1024 -12.14 45.07 -26.53
C ALA A 1024 -11.20 44.48 -25.48
N VAL A 1025 -10.16 45.24 -25.10
CA VAL A 1025 -9.29 44.82 -24.00
C VAL A 1025 -10.15 44.73 -22.73
N PRO A 1026 -10.18 43.58 -22.04
CA PRO A 1026 -11.05 43.44 -20.88
C PRO A 1026 -10.62 44.37 -19.75
N THR A 1027 -11.60 44.99 -19.09
CA THR A 1027 -11.37 46.00 -18.03
C THR A 1027 -11.66 45.49 -16.62
N ASP A 1028 -11.57 44.18 -16.40
CA ASP A 1028 -11.87 43.58 -15.09
C ASP A 1028 -10.83 43.98 -14.03
N ALA A 1029 -11.28 44.21 -12.81
CA ALA A 1029 -10.49 44.68 -11.67
C ALA A 1029 -9.45 43.65 -11.18
N ARG A 1030 -9.50 42.40 -11.67
CA ARG A 1030 -8.58 41.31 -11.30
C ARG A 1030 -7.41 41.12 -12.27
N ILE A 1031 -7.40 41.80 -13.42
CA ILE A 1031 -6.25 41.77 -14.34
C ILE A 1031 -5.24 42.84 -13.91
N GLN A 1032 -4.08 42.40 -13.45
CA GLN A 1032 -2.94 43.25 -13.09
C GLN A 1032 -2.17 43.76 -14.31
N GLY A 1033 -2.26 43.09 -15.47
CA GLY A 1033 -1.70 43.60 -16.73
C GLY A 1033 -1.88 42.66 -17.92
N ILE A 1034 -1.83 43.23 -19.14
CA ILE A 1034 -1.94 42.49 -20.40
C ILE A 1034 -0.76 42.83 -21.31
N TYR A 1035 -0.03 41.81 -21.76
CA TYR A 1035 1.24 41.96 -22.46
C TYR A 1035 1.19 41.23 -23.81
N LEU A 1036 1.59 41.93 -24.87
CA LEU A 1036 1.61 41.41 -26.23
C LEU A 1036 2.99 40.87 -26.59
N TRP A 1037 3.06 39.65 -27.12
CA TRP A 1037 4.30 39.09 -27.68
C TRP A 1037 4.36 39.25 -29.21
N ASN A 1038 5.38 39.94 -29.72
CA ASN A 1038 5.67 40.01 -31.16
C ASN A 1038 7.18 39.89 -31.43
N ALA A 1039 7.57 38.90 -32.23
CA ALA A 1039 8.88 38.74 -32.87
C ALA A 1039 10.11 39.01 -31.96
N GLY A 1040 10.15 38.42 -30.77
CA GLY A 1040 11.36 38.39 -29.94
C GLY A 1040 11.60 39.63 -29.07
N THR A 1041 10.63 40.54 -28.95
CA THR A 1041 10.68 41.61 -27.93
C THR A 1041 9.38 41.65 -27.14
N LEU A 1042 9.48 41.43 -25.82
CA LEU A 1042 8.43 41.72 -24.85
C LEU A 1042 8.25 43.25 -24.85
N ARG A 1043 7.14 43.76 -25.41
CA ARG A 1043 6.80 45.19 -25.35
C ARG A 1043 5.64 45.39 -24.37
N TYR A 1044 5.75 46.50 -23.63
CA TYR A 1044 4.90 47.02 -22.54
C TYR A 1044 3.39 46.78 -22.66
N GLU A 1045 2.72 46.75 -21.49
CA GLU A 1045 1.26 46.86 -21.27
C GLU A 1045 0.54 47.46 -22.47
N LEU A 1046 -0.44 46.76 -23.04
CA LEU A 1046 -1.29 47.29 -24.11
C LEU A 1046 -1.89 48.63 -23.64
N PRO A 1047 -1.43 49.79 -24.16
CA PRO A 1047 -1.77 51.06 -23.51
C PRO A 1047 -3.25 51.40 -23.70
N VAL A 1048 -3.87 50.99 -24.81
CA VAL A 1048 -5.32 50.92 -25.01
C VAL A 1048 -5.58 50.17 -26.32
N GLY A 1049 -6.66 49.39 -26.38
CA GLY A 1049 -7.39 49.18 -27.63
C GLY A 1049 -7.19 47.85 -28.35
N VAL A 1050 -8.19 47.00 -28.15
CA VAL A 1050 -8.58 45.80 -28.90
C VAL A 1050 -7.53 44.66 -28.98
N LEU A 1051 -7.87 43.50 -28.40
CA LEU A 1051 -7.22 42.22 -28.67
C LEU A 1051 -7.54 41.80 -30.10
N LYS A 1052 -6.55 41.36 -30.86
CA LYS A 1052 -6.66 41.04 -32.30
C LYS A 1052 -6.40 39.58 -32.56
N PRO A 1053 -7.07 38.99 -33.57
CA PRO A 1053 -6.78 37.63 -33.97
C PRO A 1053 -5.35 37.48 -34.48
N GLY A 1054 -4.74 36.33 -34.22
CA GLY A 1054 -3.37 36.01 -34.63
C GLY A 1054 -2.26 36.52 -33.70
N PHE A 1055 -2.61 37.03 -32.51
CA PHE A 1055 -1.66 37.48 -31.50
C PHE A 1055 -1.84 36.74 -30.17
N GLY A 1056 -0.75 36.59 -29.41
CA GLY A 1056 -0.74 36.05 -28.05
C GLY A 1056 -0.62 37.12 -26.99
N TYR A 1057 -1.48 37.03 -25.98
CA TYR A 1057 -1.62 37.97 -24.89
C TYR A 1057 -1.37 37.27 -23.55
N TRP A 1058 -0.42 37.78 -22.79
CA TRP A 1058 -0.16 37.37 -21.41
C TRP A 1058 -0.98 38.23 -20.46
N PHE A 1059 -1.79 37.60 -19.63
CA PHE A 1059 -2.59 38.21 -18.58
C PHE A 1059 -1.94 37.89 -17.24
N LEU A 1060 -1.63 38.91 -16.45
CA LEU A 1060 -1.24 38.76 -15.05
C LEU A 1060 -2.49 38.97 -14.19
N SER A 1061 -2.82 38.02 -13.31
CA SER A 1061 -4.03 38.02 -12.48
C SER A 1061 -3.71 37.59 -11.04
N ASP A 1062 -4.59 37.91 -10.10
CA ASP A 1062 -4.49 37.57 -8.66
C ASP A 1062 -5.28 36.32 -8.24
N GLY A 1063 -5.70 35.50 -9.22
CA GLY A 1063 -5.98 34.09 -8.95
C GLY A 1063 -7.41 33.66 -8.67
N SER A 1064 -8.43 34.43 -9.06
CA SER A 1064 -9.77 33.85 -9.17
C SER A 1064 -10.66 34.66 -10.09
N GLY A 1065 -10.90 34.22 -11.33
CA GLY A 1065 -11.95 34.83 -12.15
C GLY A 1065 -11.93 34.44 -13.62
N THR A 1066 -13.12 34.39 -14.20
CA THR A 1066 -13.36 34.40 -15.65
C THR A 1066 -13.60 35.84 -16.09
N VAL A 1067 -12.91 36.25 -17.14
CA VAL A 1067 -12.99 37.62 -17.68
C VAL A 1067 -13.87 37.64 -18.90
N ALA A 1068 -14.94 38.43 -18.88
CA ALA A 1068 -15.84 38.55 -20.02
C ALA A 1068 -15.18 39.28 -21.21
N LEU A 1069 -15.31 38.72 -22.43
CA LEU A 1069 -14.86 39.37 -23.66
C LEU A 1069 -16.03 40.12 -24.31
N GLU A 1070 -16.01 41.46 -24.25
CA GLU A 1070 -16.97 42.30 -24.99
C GLU A 1070 -16.48 42.53 -26.43
N GLY A 1071 -17.20 42.00 -27.42
CA GLY A 1071 -16.85 42.13 -28.83
C GLY A 1071 -17.05 43.55 -29.36
N VAL A 1072 -16.13 44.04 -30.20
CA VAL A 1072 -16.35 45.23 -31.03
C VAL A 1072 -16.95 44.75 -32.35
N VAL A 1073 -18.28 44.67 -32.43
CA VAL A 1073 -18.93 44.44 -33.73
C VAL A 1073 -18.72 45.69 -34.59
N ARG A 1074 -17.97 45.55 -35.68
CA ARG A 1074 -18.05 46.45 -36.83
C ARG A 1074 -18.36 45.68 -38.10
#